data_AF-A0A1M2V9T2-F1
#
_entry.id   AF-A0A1M2V9T2-F1
#
_cell.length_a   1.000
_cell.length_b   1.000
_cell.length_c   1.000
_cell.angle_alpha   90.00
_cell.angle_beta   90.00
_cell.angle_gamma   90.00
#
_symmetry.space_group_name_H-M   'P 1'
#
loop_
_entity.id
_entity.type
_entity.pdbx_description
1 polymer ?
#
loop_
_entity_poly.entity_id
_entity_poly.type
_entity_poly.pdbx_seq_one_letter_code
_entity_poly.pdbx_strand_id
1 'polypeptide(L)'
;MNGGPASSRCVHWPRKLLTEQQLTRNRFAAIYDSLPPDVQHAIVGKQLIPLLDLVSKTKCKRVLASAAKMQRRHAGIPVIDLKAKQREVNALLDELHRDAKRSFVKERSHRTELIEQTVESVTSWLNDIWCIVYEHNVDFLLAHRALIFVVNVLDQIAHGRASCRCAFTSMYVPITLKRRCGKLVKSWELNGAHHIEEVLQFIWRDLFLSMLASGSKRQLVKIPEMLDDIEDLMGWTALERLVFGGRKCKHDHDEEDDGETDPYAIDTESDIDEDEEAFTDEDSDLDPPVGNDDWIPKVAYRSTPEQAKHWSHRISSQMWQFRRYVQSAMTSVFKITPSLRLYLALRDNSTDPLTTETELKAYLSQMATSCPEVFSAALEIYAQEKNADKIASLLKTHAHLIRPRDAPVMQTAVATMASSASHLPRALEIIEKELLDTAHAVHAALLGPFSQLETDDNRAEIEQIVKLRQAAAGRQDRVERWVDAVCTPGMNAPNPMALAAMVMGLPIMPAMDGMEDTDPLGYLDLDPSDPDMEDLREEFRPRLKNRFEGWSDTAITVKGGPVVLQKVYREVAQQMPFLRASDVVEDMLGRLADKPSKQYLVDAVDALSAFVKVQRRKAAAAKNDKRRANAATQTPVAGPSTRATASASTSASTSTIPSPATPPAGSTSTGTSMYVAPTVADDPPSRSETPPPPLEPYMPAPASLFTFYTGHIAMPQGAAGPAGGGGFGGDGGGGLAGPDGAGGTGPGPGFGGAFGGFGDYVGGFGGMEDVD
;
A
#
# COMPACT_ATOMS: atom_id res chain seq x y z
N MET A 1 25.77 -43.57 -60.19
CA MET A 1 26.91 -43.90 -59.33
C MET A 1 26.38 -44.13 -57.92
N ASN A 2 26.54 -45.37 -57.43
CA ASN A 2 26.03 -45.86 -56.15
C ASN A 2 26.87 -45.33 -54.99
N GLY A 3 26.23 -44.78 -53.95
CA GLY A 3 26.84 -44.48 -52.66
C GLY A 3 25.79 -44.69 -51.55
N GLY A 4 25.85 -45.84 -50.89
CA GLY A 4 24.87 -46.24 -49.87
C GLY A 4 25.09 -45.56 -48.51
N PRO A 5 24.04 -45.46 -47.66
CA PRO A 5 24.16 -44.91 -46.32
C PRO A 5 24.69 -45.96 -45.34
N ALA A 6 25.66 -45.55 -44.52
CA ALA A 6 26.21 -46.35 -43.44
C ALA A 6 25.16 -46.55 -42.32
N SER A 7 24.84 -47.81 -42.05
CA SER A 7 23.98 -48.26 -40.97
C SER A 7 24.68 -48.10 -39.63
N SER A 8 24.25 -47.11 -38.82
CA SER A 8 24.61 -46.99 -37.41
C SER A 8 23.89 -48.07 -36.60
N ARG A 9 24.65 -49.07 -36.13
CA ARG A 9 24.19 -50.05 -35.14
C ARG A 9 24.06 -49.37 -33.78
N CYS A 10 22.84 -49.03 -33.35
CA CYS A 10 22.55 -48.72 -31.95
C CYS A 10 22.73 -49.99 -31.10
N VAL A 11 23.80 -50.03 -30.32
CA VAL A 11 24.02 -51.04 -29.28
C VAL A 11 23.02 -50.78 -28.16
N HIS A 12 21.96 -51.59 -28.09
CA HIS A 12 20.96 -51.56 -27.02
C HIS A 12 21.58 -52.20 -25.76
N TRP A 13 22.14 -51.37 -24.87
CA TRP A 13 22.56 -51.82 -23.55
C TRP A 13 21.32 -52.15 -22.70
N PRO A 14 21.30 -53.26 -21.94
CA PRO A 14 20.14 -53.66 -21.16
C PRO A 14 19.86 -52.68 -20.01
N ARG A 15 18.81 -51.86 -20.15
CA ARG A 15 18.32 -50.86 -19.19
C ARG A 15 17.89 -51.42 -17.81
N LYS A 16 17.88 -52.73 -17.59
CA LYS A 16 17.29 -53.37 -16.40
C LYS A 16 18.21 -53.52 -15.18
N LEU A 17 19.53 -53.43 -15.32
CA LEU A 17 20.46 -53.59 -14.18
C LEU A 17 20.82 -52.27 -13.46
N LEU A 18 20.61 -51.12 -14.12
CA LEU A 18 20.90 -49.81 -13.53
C LEU A 18 19.84 -49.36 -12.51
N THR A 19 18.61 -49.89 -12.61
CA THR A 19 17.49 -49.48 -11.75
C THR A 19 17.63 -49.95 -10.31
N GLU A 20 18.18 -51.15 -10.07
CA GLU A 20 18.24 -51.73 -8.71
C GLU A 20 19.32 -51.08 -7.83
N GLN A 21 20.50 -50.79 -8.39
CA GLN A 21 21.55 -50.05 -7.69
C GLN A 21 21.13 -48.60 -7.41
N GLN A 22 20.47 -47.94 -8.36
CA GLN A 22 19.93 -46.59 -8.15
C GLN A 22 18.84 -46.58 -7.08
N LEU A 23 17.94 -47.57 -7.06
CA LEU A 23 16.91 -47.71 -6.04
C LEU A 23 17.53 -47.88 -4.65
N THR A 24 18.54 -48.74 -4.52
CA THR A 24 19.23 -49.00 -3.25
C THR A 24 19.95 -47.76 -2.73
N ARG A 25 20.63 -47.02 -3.63
CA ARG A 25 21.29 -45.73 -3.29
C ARG A 25 20.28 -44.68 -2.83
N ASN A 26 19.18 -44.52 -3.57
CA ASN A 26 18.15 -43.54 -3.22
C ASN A 26 17.48 -43.88 -1.89
N ARG A 27 17.25 -45.17 -1.63
CA ARG A 27 16.72 -45.64 -0.35
C ARG A 27 17.68 -45.39 0.80
N PHE A 28 18.98 -45.67 0.63
CA PHE A 28 19.98 -45.35 1.65
C PHE A 28 20.07 -43.86 1.94
N ALA A 29 20.12 -43.01 0.90
CA ALA A 29 20.15 -41.56 1.07
C ALA A 29 18.92 -41.05 1.82
N ALA A 30 17.72 -41.51 1.43
CA ALA A 30 16.48 -41.13 2.12
C ALA A 30 16.47 -41.55 3.60
N ILE A 31 16.98 -42.74 3.92
CA ILE A 31 17.11 -43.19 5.30
C ILE A 31 18.15 -42.33 6.03
N TYR A 32 19.35 -42.17 5.46
CA TYR A 32 20.44 -41.40 6.07
C TYR A 32 20.00 -39.96 6.38
N ASP A 33 19.37 -39.29 5.42
CA ASP A 33 18.90 -37.90 5.55
C ASP A 33 17.73 -37.74 6.56
N SER A 34 17.03 -38.84 6.87
CA SER A 34 15.96 -38.85 7.88
C SER A 34 16.48 -39.02 9.32
N LEU A 35 17.74 -39.43 9.48
CA LEU A 35 18.33 -39.68 10.79
C LEU A 35 18.81 -38.38 11.45
N PRO A 36 18.81 -38.30 12.79
CA PRO A 36 19.44 -37.19 13.51
C PRO A 36 20.94 -37.07 13.18
N PRO A 37 21.53 -35.85 13.23
CA PRO A 37 22.94 -35.63 12.90
C PRO A 37 23.91 -36.54 13.68
N ASP A 38 23.66 -36.78 14.97
CA ASP A 38 24.50 -37.66 15.79
C ASP A 38 24.53 -39.11 15.27
N VAL A 39 23.38 -39.58 14.80
CA VAL A 39 23.24 -40.93 14.22
C VAL A 39 23.86 -40.98 12.83
N GLN A 40 23.70 -39.92 12.04
CA GLN A 40 24.39 -39.76 10.75
C GLN A 40 25.90 -39.85 10.93
N HIS A 41 26.47 -39.08 11.87
CA HIS A 41 27.88 -39.13 12.23
C HIS A 41 28.30 -40.52 12.72
N ALA A 42 27.49 -41.18 13.54
CA ALA A 42 27.76 -42.54 14.01
C ALA A 42 27.77 -43.56 12.86
N ILE A 43 26.86 -43.44 11.89
CA ILE A 43 26.82 -44.29 10.68
C ILE A 43 28.04 -44.02 9.81
N VAL A 44 28.40 -42.76 9.59
CA VAL A 44 29.61 -42.41 8.83
C VAL A 44 30.82 -43.00 9.52
N GLY A 45 30.99 -42.75 10.82
CA GLY A 45 32.15 -43.17 11.60
C GLY A 45 32.29 -44.68 11.74
N LYS A 46 31.21 -45.38 12.09
CA LYS A 46 31.25 -46.81 12.44
C LYS A 46 30.99 -47.73 11.25
N GLN A 47 30.25 -47.29 10.24
CA GLN A 47 29.83 -48.14 9.12
C GLN A 47 30.48 -47.71 7.81
N LEU A 48 30.40 -46.43 7.43
CA LEU A 48 30.87 -45.99 6.11
C LEU A 48 32.39 -45.84 6.01
N ILE A 49 33.06 -45.33 7.05
CA ILE A 49 34.53 -45.19 7.06
C ILE A 49 35.22 -46.55 6.92
N PRO A 50 34.88 -47.62 7.68
CA PRO A 50 35.50 -48.93 7.50
C PRO A 50 35.26 -49.53 6.10
N LEU A 51 34.15 -49.19 5.44
CA LEU A 51 33.92 -49.64 4.06
C LEU A 51 34.91 -49.03 3.07
N LEU A 52 35.52 -47.86 3.37
CA LEU A 52 36.56 -47.26 2.53
C LEU A 52 37.83 -48.12 2.44
N ASP A 53 38.13 -48.91 3.48
CA ASP A 53 39.26 -49.85 3.50
C ASP A 53 39.02 -51.05 2.57
N LEU A 54 37.76 -51.39 2.30
CA LEU A 54 37.37 -52.48 1.41
C LEU A 54 37.30 -52.05 -0.07
N VAL A 55 37.28 -50.75 -0.37
CA VAL A 55 37.27 -50.25 -1.75
C VAL A 55 38.69 -50.25 -2.33
N SER A 56 38.84 -50.55 -3.62
CA SER A 56 40.12 -50.44 -4.34
C SER A 56 40.84 -49.12 -4.04
N LYS A 57 42.17 -49.17 -3.83
CA LYS A 57 43.02 -48.00 -3.49
C LYS A 57 42.77 -46.78 -4.38
N THR A 58 42.55 -46.97 -5.69
CA THR A 58 42.26 -45.89 -6.64
C THR A 58 40.95 -45.15 -6.32
N LYS A 59 39.88 -45.88 -6.00
CA LYS A 59 38.60 -45.28 -5.60
C LYS A 59 38.69 -44.59 -4.24
N CYS A 60 39.37 -45.21 -3.27
CA CYS A 60 39.62 -44.62 -1.96
C CYS A 60 40.38 -43.29 -2.09
N LYS A 61 41.48 -43.24 -2.86
CA LYS A 61 42.20 -41.99 -3.15
C LYS A 61 41.31 -40.91 -3.76
N ARG A 62 40.40 -41.25 -4.67
CA ARG A 62 39.44 -40.29 -5.25
C ARG A 62 38.45 -39.76 -4.22
N VAL A 63 37.92 -40.63 -3.34
CA VAL A 63 37.01 -40.21 -2.26
C VAL A 63 37.73 -39.29 -1.28
N LEU A 64 38.95 -39.65 -0.85
CA LEU A 64 39.77 -38.82 0.03
C LEU A 64 40.15 -37.48 -0.62
N ALA A 65 40.52 -37.47 -1.90
CA ALA A 65 40.78 -36.22 -2.63
C ALA A 65 39.54 -35.33 -2.72
N SER A 66 38.35 -35.92 -2.94
CA SER A 66 37.08 -35.21 -2.93
C SER A 66 36.74 -34.65 -1.54
N ALA A 67 36.93 -35.45 -0.49
CA ALA A 67 36.72 -35.03 0.90
C ALA A 67 37.70 -33.91 1.29
N ALA A 68 38.97 -34.02 0.93
CA ALA A 68 39.96 -32.96 1.15
C ALA A 68 39.62 -31.68 0.38
N LYS A 69 39.12 -31.79 -0.87
CA LYS A 69 38.64 -30.64 -1.64
C LYS A 69 37.45 -29.96 -0.96
N MET A 70 36.48 -30.73 -0.46
CA MET A 70 35.35 -30.22 0.32
C MET A 70 35.82 -29.56 1.63
N GLN A 71 36.71 -30.21 2.38
CA GLN A 71 37.27 -29.66 3.61
C GLN A 71 37.98 -28.32 3.36
N ARG A 72 38.77 -28.20 2.30
CA ARG A 72 39.41 -26.92 1.93
C ARG A 72 38.39 -25.85 1.53
N ARG A 73 37.33 -26.23 0.80
CA ARG A 73 36.24 -25.32 0.41
C ARG A 73 35.51 -24.75 1.62
N HIS A 74 35.33 -25.54 2.67
CA HIS A 74 34.65 -25.14 3.91
C HIS A 74 35.61 -24.79 5.06
N ALA A 75 36.91 -24.70 4.79
CA ALA A 75 37.86 -24.21 5.78
C ALA A 75 37.52 -22.76 6.11
N GLY A 76 37.53 -22.39 7.40
CA GLY A 76 37.21 -21.02 7.82
C GLY A 76 35.76 -20.61 7.59
N ILE A 77 34.83 -21.57 7.52
CA ILE A 77 33.40 -21.25 7.55
C ILE A 77 33.07 -20.48 8.84
N PRO A 78 32.41 -19.31 8.77
CA PRO A 78 31.93 -18.62 9.96
C PRO A 78 30.97 -19.52 10.77
N VAL A 79 30.88 -19.32 12.07
CA VAL A 79 29.98 -20.09 12.93
C VAL A 79 28.79 -19.21 13.29
N ILE A 80 27.63 -19.46 12.67
CA ILE A 80 26.36 -18.80 13.05
C ILE A 80 25.82 -19.49 14.31
N ASP A 81 26.08 -18.91 15.48
CA ASP A 81 25.38 -19.28 16.72
C ASP A 81 24.23 -18.32 17.00
N LEU A 82 23.08 -18.61 16.40
CA LEU A 82 21.86 -17.83 16.58
C LEU A 82 21.45 -17.72 18.06
N LYS A 83 21.68 -18.75 18.88
CA LYS A 83 21.31 -18.73 20.31
C LYS A 83 22.24 -17.85 21.12
N ALA A 84 23.54 -17.84 20.82
CA ALA A 84 24.46 -16.90 21.43
C ALA A 84 24.12 -15.47 21.04
N LYS A 85 23.86 -15.22 19.75
CA LYS A 85 23.52 -13.89 19.25
C LYS A 85 22.21 -13.36 19.83
N GLN A 86 21.19 -14.22 19.93
CA GLN A 86 19.93 -13.91 20.60
C GLN A 86 20.14 -13.50 22.06
N ARG A 87 20.99 -14.21 22.82
CA ARG A 87 21.27 -13.84 24.23
C ARG A 87 21.97 -12.50 24.36
N GLU A 88 22.95 -12.24 23.50
CA GLU A 88 23.69 -10.97 23.45
C GLU A 88 22.74 -9.81 23.16
N VAL A 89 22.01 -9.88 22.05
CA VAL A 89 21.10 -8.80 21.61
C VAL A 89 19.92 -8.62 22.55
N ASN A 90 19.31 -9.70 23.07
CA ASN A 90 18.23 -9.58 24.05
C ASN A 90 18.72 -8.93 25.35
N ALA A 91 19.97 -9.14 25.75
CA ALA A 91 20.54 -8.44 26.91
C ALA A 91 20.65 -6.92 26.65
N LEU A 92 21.04 -6.51 25.43
CA LEU A 92 21.07 -5.11 25.02
C LEU A 92 19.67 -4.49 24.97
N LEU A 93 18.68 -5.21 24.41
CA LEU A 93 17.28 -4.76 24.36
C LEU A 93 16.67 -4.66 25.77
N ASP A 94 16.98 -5.59 26.68
CA ASP A 94 16.58 -5.53 28.07
C ASP A 94 17.20 -4.30 28.78
N GLU A 95 18.45 -3.97 28.48
CA GLU A 95 19.10 -2.78 29.00
C GLU A 95 18.48 -1.50 28.44
N LEU A 96 18.16 -1.47 27.14
CA LEU A 96 17.43 -0.38 26.49
C LEU A 96 16.06 -0.15 27.15
N HIS A 97 15.31 -1.23 27.43
CA HIS A 97 14.04 -1.15 28.16
C HIS A 97 14.20 -0.68 29.61
N ARG A 98 15.29 -1.04 30.29
CA ARG A 98 15.59 -0.54 31.65
C ARG A 98 16.00 0.93 31.62
N ASP A 99 16.79 1.36 30.64
CA ASP A 99 17.19 2.76 30.46
C ASP A 99 15.98 3.65 30.18
N ALA A 100 15.07 3.20 29.30
CA ALA A 100 13.81 3.88 29.03
C ALA A 100 12.97 4.11 30.29
N LYS A 101 13.01 3.21 31.28
CA LYS A 101 12.33 3.39 32.57
C LYS A 101 13.10 4.33 33.52
N ARG A 102 14.44 4.31 33.46
CA ARG A 102 15.32 5.12 34.33
C ARG A 102 15.37 6.58 33.90
N SER A 103 15.29 6.86 32.60
CA SER A 103 15.34 8.22 32.05
C SER A 103 14.18 9.10 32.52
N PHE A 104 13.05 8.52 32.89
CA PHE A 104 11.95 9.24 33.54
C PHE A 104 12.31 9.83 34.92
N VAL A 105 13.31 9.25 35.59
CA VAL A 105 13.72 9.64 36.96
C VAL A 105 15.09 10.34 36.97
N LYS A 106 15.92 10.14 35.95
CA LYS A 106 17.31 10.61 35.91
C LYS A 106 17.65 11.29 34.57
N GLU A 107 18.33 12.43 34.63
CA GLU A 107 18.55 13.37 33.50
C GLU A 107 19.43 12.91 32.33
N ARG A 108 20.00 11.68 32.32
CA ARG A 108 20.80 11.19 31.17
C ARG A 108 20.39 9.78 30.77
N SER A 109 19.79 9.66 29.60
CA SER A 109 19.49 8.39 28.94
C SER A 109 20.70 7.93 28.12
N HIS A 110 21.01 6.64 28.17
CA HIS A 110 22.06 5.99 27.37
C HIS A 110 21.47 5.34 26.11
N ARG A 111 20.24 5.72 25.73
CA ARG A 111 19.47 5.10 24.65
C ARG A 111 20.20 5.05 23.31
N THR A 112 20.79 6.16 22.87
CA THR A 112 21.46 6.22 21.55
C THR A 112 22.61 5.23 21.48
N GLU A 113 23.44 5.17 22.52
CA GLU A 113 24.56 4.22 22.62
C GLU A 113 24.08 2.76 22.60
N LEU A 114 23.00 2.44 23.33
CA LEU A 114 22.44 1.08 23.35
C LEU A 114 21.85 0.68 21.99
N ILE A 115 21.20 1.61 21.28
CA ILE A 115 20.70 1.39 19.91
C ILE A 115 21.88 1.16 18.97
N GLU A 116 22.92 2.01 19.01
CA GLU A 116 24.14 1.87 18.20
C GLU A 116 24.82 0.53 18.43
N GLN A 117 25.04 0.13 19.69
CA GLN A 117 25.63 -1.17 20.04
C GLN A 117 24.78 -2.35 19.54
N THR A 118 23.46 -2.25 19.65
CA THR A 118 22.56 -3.31 19.17
C THR A 118 22.61 -3.43 17.65
N VAL A 119 22.60 -2.29 16.95
CA VAL A 119 22.70 -2.24 15.48
C VAL A 119 24.06 -2.74 15.01
N GLU A 120 25.16 -2.29 15.59
CA GLU A 120 26.51 -2.76 15.29
C GLU A 120 26.66 -4.27 15.51
N SER A 121 26.08 -4.77 16.61
CA SER A 121 26.06 -6.19 16.93
C SER A 121 25.37 -7.00 15.83
N VAL A 122 24.22 -6.56 15.31
CA VAL A 122 23.53 -7.29 14.23
C VAL A 122 24.15 -7.07 12.85
N THR A 123 24.64 -5.87 12.53
CA THR A 123 25.20 -5.57 11.19
C THR A 123 26.55 -6.23 10.96
N SER A 124 27.40 -6.33 11.99
CA SER A 124 28.67 -7.08 11.91
C SER A 124 28.45 -8.57 11.58
N TRP A 125 27.27 -9.11 11.91
CA TRP A 125 26.92 -10.51 11.67
C TRP A 125 26.47 -10.80 10.22
N LEU A 126 26.04 -9.76 9.48
CA LEU A 126 25.48 -9.91 8.14
C LEU A 126 26.50 -10.47 7.14
N ASN A 127 27.77 -10.09 7.25
CA ASN A 127 28.83 -10.62 6.40
C ASN A 127 29.03 -12.13 6.57
N ASP A 128 28.98 -12.62 7.81
CA ASP A 128 29.12 -14.04 8.12
C ASP A 128 27.95 -14.85 7.55
N ILE A 129 26.72 -14.33 7.71
CA ILE A 129 25.51 -14.92 7.15
C ILE A 129 25.63 -15.02 5.62
N TRP A 130 26.02 -13.93 4.97
CA TRP A 130 26.20 -13.89 3.52
C TRP A 130 27.29 -14.87 3.04
N CYS A 131 28.44 -14.93 3.71
CA CYS A 131 29.53 -15.85 3.36
C CYS A 131 29.08 -17.33 3.41
N ILE A 132 28.28 -17.69 4.43
CA ILE A 132 27.77 -19.07 4.59
C ILE A 132 26.85 -19.46 3.44
N VAL A 133 25.93 -18.58 3.05
CA VAL A 133 24.95 -18.91 2.00
C VAL A 133 25.56 -18.83 0.60
N TYR A 134 26.36 -17.80 0.33
CA TYR A 134 26.87 -17.52 -1.01
C TYR A 134 28.16 -18.29 -1.32
N GLU A 135 29.18 -18.19 -0.47
CA GLU A 135 30.49 -18.81 -0.73
C GLU A 135 30.48 -20.30 -0.36
N HIS A 136 29.99 -20.62 0.84
CA HIS A 136 29.99 -21.99 1.34
C HIS A 136 28.80 -22.80 0.85
N ASN A 137 27.67 -22.18 0.54
CA ASN A 137 26.46 -22.86 0.07
C ASN A 137 25.95 -23.92 1.06
N VAL A 138 25.92 -23.57 2.35
CA VAL A 138 25.44 -24.45 3.44
C VAL A 138 24.50 -23.70 4.39
N ASP A 139 23.81 -24.45 5.25
CA ASP A 139 22.99 -23.92 6.35
C ASP A 139 21.97 -22.83 5.98
N PHE A 140 21.45 -22.87 4.75
CA PHE A 140 20.51 -21.85 4.24
C PHE A 140 19.30 -21.58 5.17
N LEU A 141 18.75 -22.61 5.81
CA LEU A 141 17.62 -22.44 6.74
C LEU A 141 18.02 -21.73 8.04
N LEU A 142 19.24 -21.99 8.53
CA LEU A 142 19.76 -21.30 9.71
C LEU A 142 20.08 -19.83 9.38
N ALA A 143 20.67 -19.58 8.21
CA ALA A 143 20.92 -18.23 7.71
C ALA A 143 19.61 -17.43 7.55
N HIS A 144 18.56 -18.03 6.98
CA HIS A 144 17.26 -17.38 6.88
C HIS A 144 16.66 -17.04 8.25
N ARG A 145 16.70 -17.96 9.22
CA ARG A 145 16.28 -17.68 10.60
C ARG A 145 17.10 -16.59 11.28
N ALA A 146 18.40 -16.51 10.96
CA ALA A 146 19.26 -15.44 11.44
C ALA A 146 18.86 -14.08 10.87
N LEU A 147 18.53 -14.00 9.57
CA LEU A 147 18.01 -12.78 8.94
C LEU A 147 16.65 -12.36 9.51
N ILE A 148 15.72 -13.30 9.70
CA ILE A 148 14.45 -13.06 10.40
C ILE A 148 14.69 -12.49 11.80
N PHE A 149 15.66 -13.04 12.54
CA PHE A 149 16.00 -12.53 13.86
C PHE A 149 16.49 -11.08 13.79
N VAL A 150 17.32 -10.72 12.80
CA VAL A 150 17.76 -9.33 12.61
C VAL A 150 16.57 -8.40 12.33
N VAL A 151 15.65 -8.76 11.45
CA VAL A 151 14.43 -7.96 11.19
C VAL A 151 13.64 -7.73 12.48
N ASN A 152 13.37 -8.78 13.25
CA ASN A 152 12.63 -8.68 14.52
C ASN A 152 13.33 -7.79 15.55
N VAL A 153 14.66 -7.73 15.54
CA VAL A 153 15.42 -6.83 16.44
C VAL A 153 15.27 -5.37 15.99
N LEU A 154 15.39 -5.11 14.68
CA LEU A 154 15.21 -3.77 14.13
C LEU A 154 13.78 -3.26 14.37
N ASP A 155 12.78 -4.12 14.18
CA ASP A 155 11.37 -3.81 14.44
C ASP A 155 11.11 -3.46 15.91
N GLN A 156 11.68 -4.25 16.84
CA GLN A 156 11.58 -3.95 18.29
C GLN A 156 12.21 -2.61 18.67
N ILE A 157 13.32 -2.22 18.03
CA ILE A 157 13.94 -0.91 18.24
C ILE A 157 13.05 0.20 17.67
N ALA A 158 12.50 0.03 16.47
CA ALA A 158 11.66 1.00 15.79
C ALA A 158 10.32 1.27 16.53
N HIS A 159 9.74 0.23 17.14
CA HIS A 159 8.46 0.27 17.85
C HIS A 159 8.57 0.35 19.38
N GLY A 160 9.76 0.60 19.92
CA GLY A 160 9.97 0.75 21.37
C GLY A 160 9.23 1.95 21.98
N ARG A 161 8.32 1.69 22.93
CA ARG A 161 7.30 2.58 23.55
C ARG A 161 7.73 3.93 24.18
N ALA A 162 8.98 4.38 24.09
CA ALA A 162 9.49 5.38 25.06
C ALA A 162 10.36 6.56 24.57
N SER A 163 10.49 6.88 23.28
CA SER A 163 11.06 8.18 22.86
C SER A 163 10.96 8.48 21.35
N CYS A 164 11.38 9.68 20.95
CA CYS A 164 11.78 10.08 19.59
C CYS A 164 12.46 8.91 18.84
N ARG A 165 11.99 8.60 17.62
CA ARG A 165 12.62 7.65 16.68
C ARG A 165 13.91 8.17 16.05
N CYS A 166 14.23 9.42 16.35
CA CYS A 166 15.25 10.24 15.72
C CYS A 166 16.63 9.56 15.70
N ALA A 167 17.07 8.97 16.82
CA ALA A 167 18.34 8.25 16.88
C ALA A 167 18.39 7.03 15.92
N PHE A 168 17.28 6.32 15.75
CA PHE A 168 17.19 5.17 14.85
C PHE A 168 17.12 5.59 13.38
N THR A 169 16.40 6.69 13.08
CA THR A 169 16.24 7.19 11.71
C THR A 169 17.44 7.99 11.21
N SER A 170 18.25 8.59 12.09
CA SER A 170 19.37 9.46 11.71
C SER A 170 20.77 8.87 11.94
N MET A 171 20.88 7.62 12.43
CA MET A 171 22.19 7.01 12.68
C MET A 171 22.90 6.61 11.39
N TYR A 172 24.20 6.89 11.28
CA TYR A 172 25.00 6.42 10.16
C TYR A 172 25.42 4.96 10.37
N VAL A 173 25.09 4.08 9.43
CA VAL A 173 25.37 2.64 9.53
C VAL A 173 26.16 2.17 8.32
N PRO A 174 27.51 2.08 8.42
CA PRO A 174 28.32 1.53 7.36
C PRO A 174 28.26 0.01 7.39
N ILE A 175 27.89 -0.62 6.27
CA ILE A 175 27.85 -2.08 6.14
C ILE A 175 28.71 -2.48 4.95
N THR A 176 29.58 -3.48 5.13
CA THR A 176 30.41 -4.00 4.05
C THR A 176 30.30 -5.52 3.99
N LEU A 177 29.99 -6.05 2.80
CA LEU A 177 30.08 -7.47 2.51
C LEU A 177 31.40 -7.73 1.78
N LYS A 178 32.18 -8.64 2.34
CA LYS A 178 33.51 -9.00 1.83
C LYS A 178 33.59 -10.51 1.63
N ARG A 179 34.24 -10.90 0.54
CA ARG A 179 34.58 -12.30 0.30
C ARG A 179 35.56 -12.80 1.35
N ARG A 180 35.71 -14.13 1.46
CA ARG A 180 36.77 -14.72 2.30
C ARG A 180 38.19 -14.27 1.91
N CYS A 181 38.42 -13.91 0.65
CA CYS A 181 39.70 -13.32 0.22
C CYS A 181 39.90 -11.86 0.66
N GLY A 182 38.92 -11.24 1.32
CA GLY A 182 38.92 -9.83 1.70
C GLY A 182 38.39 -8.88 0.62
N LYS A 183 38.19 -9.36 -0.61
CA LYS A 183 37.66 -8.54 -1.72
C LYS A 183 36.26 -8.03 -1.38
N LEU A 184 36.07 -6.72 -1.50
CA LEU A 184 34.77 -6.07 -1.31
C LEU A 184 33.77 -6.58 -2.36
N VAL A 185 32.56 -6.91 -1.92
CA VAL A 185 31.45 -7.34 -2.77
C VAL A 185 30.49 -6.18 -2.98
N LYS A 186 30.03 -5.57 -1.88
CA LYS A 186 29.22 -4.36 -1.87
C LYS A 186 29.39 -3.67 -0.52
N SER A 187 29.37 -2.34 -0.52
CA SER A 187 29.32 -1.49 0.65
C SER A 187 28.06 -0.64 0.62
N TRP A 188 27.53 -0.33 1.80
CA TRP A 188 26.39 0.55 1.99
C TRP A 188 26.76 1.60 3.03
N GLU A 189 26.35 2.83 2.77
CA GLU A 189 26.45 3.96 3.68
C GLU A 189 25.03 4.42 4.02
N LEU A 190 24.42 3.80 5.02
CA LEU A 190 23.00 3.98 5.31
C LEU A 190 22.77 5.13 6.28
N ASN A 191 21.81 5.99 5.95
CA ASN A 191 21.32 7.05 6.83
C ASN A 191 20.08 6.57 7.59
N GLY A 192 20.32 5.86 8.68
CA GLY A 192 19.31 5.29 9.57
C GLY A 192 19.28 3.76 9.52
N ALA A 193 19.01 3.14 10.66
CA ALA A 193 18.98 1.68 10.76
C ALA A 193 17.76 1.03 10.09
N HIS A 194 16.70 1.80 9.81
CA HIS A 194 15.56 1.34 9.02
C HIS A 194 15.95 0.94 7.57
N HIS A 195 17.02 1.50 7.01
CA HIS A 195 17.52 1.11 5.68
C HIS A 195 18.31 -0.20 5.67
N ILE A 196 18.60 -0.80 6.84
CA ILE A 196 19.30 -2.10 6.90
C ILE A 196 18.47 -3.20 6.20
N GLU A 197 17.16 -3.03 6.10
CA GLU A 197 16.25 -3.87 5.33
C GLU A 197 16.72 -4.10 3.89
N GLU A 198 17.31 -3.08 3.25
CA GLU A 198 17.83 -3.18 1.89
C GLU A 198 18.99 -4.20 1.81
N VAL A 199 19.85 -4.21 2.82
CA VAL A 199 20.96 -5.17 2.94
C VAL A 199 20.43 -6.58 3.22
N LEU A 200 19.42 -6.71 4.08
CA LEU A 200 18.79 -8.00 4.37
C LEU A 200 18.16 -8.61 3.12
N GLN A 201 17.44 -7.81 2.34
CA GLN A 201 16.84 -8.21 1.06
C GLN A 201 17.91 -8.58 0.02
N PHE A 202 19.04 -7.87 -0.02
CA PHE A 202 20.20 -8.24 -0.83
C PHE A 202 20.74 -9.62 -0.46
N ILE A 203 20.93 -9.89 0.84
CA ILE A 203 21.46 -11.18 1.32
C ILE A 203 20.44 -12.30 1.07
N TRP A 204 19.15 -12.07 1.29
CA TRP A 204 18.10 -13.06 0.97
C TRP A 204 18.06 -13.41 -0.51
N ARG A 205 18.19 -12.43 -1.41
CA ARG A 205 18.30 -12.68 -2.85
C ARG A 205 19.44 -13.64 -3.15
N ASP A 206 20.63 -13.36 -2.64
CA ASP A 206 21.82 -14.20 -2.84
C ASP A 206 21.64 -15.59 -2.20
N LEU A 207 20.98 -15.67 -1.04
CA LEU A 207 20.61 -16.92 -0.37
C LEU A 207 19.73 -17.78 -1.28
N PHE A 208 18.63 -17.24 -1.81
CA PHE A 208 17.70 -17.98 -2.67
C PHE A 208 18.35 -18.41 -3.98
N LEU A 209 19.12 -17.54 -4.63
CA LEU A 209 19.83 -17.88 -5.86
C LEU A 209 20.89 -18.97 -5.62
N SER A 210 21.62 -18.91 -4.51
CA SER A 210 22.61 -19.93 -4.13
C SER A 210 21.94 -21.26 -3.78
N MET A 211 20.79 -21.21 -3.11
CA MET A 211 19.98 -22.39 -2.79
C MET A 211 19.39 -23.02 -4.06
N LEU A 212 18.91 -22.24 -5.03
CA LEU A 212 18.46 -22.75 -6.33
C LEU A 212 19.62 -23.37 -7.12
N ALA A 213 20.78 -22.72 -7.10
CA ALA A 213 21.94 -23.18 -7.84
C ALA A 213 22.50 -24.49 -7.27
N SER A 214 22.57 -24.64 -5.94
CA SER A 214 23.37 -25.68 -5.28
C SER A 214 22.64 -26.50 -4.22
N GLY A 215 21.45 -26.07 -3.79
CA GLY A 215 20.67 -26.68 -2.74
C GLY A 215 20.08 -28.04 -3.14
N SER A 216 19.81 -28.85 -2.13
CA SER A 216 19.09 -30.12 -2.26
C SER A 216 17.61 -29.88 -2.56
N LYS A 217 16.94 -30.86 -3.18
CA LYS A 217 15.49 -30.79 -3.44
C LYS A 217 14.66 -30.48 -2.17
N ARG A 218 15.08 -31.01 -1.02
CA ARG A 218 14.44 -30.75 0.27
C ARG A 218 14.53 -29.27 0.68
N GLN A 219 15.67 -28.64 0.42
CA GLN A 219 15.86 -27.21 0.66
C GLN A 219 15.03 -26.38 -0.34
N LEU A 220 14.99 -26.76 -1.61
CA LEU A 220 14.20 -26.04 -2.62
C LEU A 220 12.70 -26.01 -2.29
N VAL A 221 12.15 -27.09 -1.71
CA VAL A 221 10.75 -27.15 -1.26
C VAL A 221 10.46 -26.16 -0.12
N LYS A 222 11.48 -25.67 0.59
CA LYS A 222 11.34 -24.68 1.66
C LYS A 222 11.32 -23.23 1.17
N ILE A 223 11.65 -22.96 -0.09
CA ILE A 223 11.66 -21.59 -0.63
C ILE A 223 10.31 -20.89 -0.47
N PRO A 224 9.14 -21.50 -0.78
CA PRO A 224 7.85 -20.84 -0.58
C PRO A 224 7.60 -20.43 0.87
N GLU A 225 7.79 -21.36 1.83
CA GLU A 225 7.64 -21.09 3.27
C GLU A 225 8.56 -19.94 3.74
N MET A 226 9.78 -19.86 3.22
CA MET A 226 10.71 -18.78 3.53
C MET A 226 10.32 -17.44 2.89
N LEU A 227 9.59 -17.44 1.78
CA LEU A 227 9.04 -16.22 1.18
C LEU A 227 7.81 -15.76 1.95
N ASP A 228 6.96 -16.70 2.39
CA ASP A 228 5.82 -16.42 3.26
C ASP A 228 6.31 -15.78 4.58
N ASP A 229 7.36 -16.32 5.21
CA ASP A 229 7.98 -15.73 6.41
C ASP A 229 8.45 -14.27 6.18
N ILE A 230 8.94 -13.93 4.98
CA ILE A 230 9.38 -12.55 4.65
C ILE A 230 8.18 -11.64 4.44
N GLU A 231 7.12 -12.15 3.79
CA GLU A 231 5.88 -11.42 3.56
C GLU A 231 5.15 -11.10 4.86
N ASP A 232 5.06 -12.07 5.79
CA ASP A 232 4.47 -11.90 7.11
C ASP A 232 5.21 -10.83 7.94
N LEU A 233 6.54 -10.71 7.77
CA LEU A 233 7.36 -9.79 8.56
C LEU A 233 7.48 -8.38 7.95
N MET A 234 7.60 -8.29 6.62
CA MET A 234 7.97 -7.05 5.93
C MET A 234 6.97 -6.63 4.84
N GLY A 235 5.90 -7.40 4.66
CA GLY A 235 4.90 -7.19 3.61
C GLY A 235 5.36 -7.62 2.22
N TRP A 236 4.41 -7.62 1.28
CA TRP A 236 4.65 -8.09 -0.09
C TRP A 236 5.69 -7.25 -0.87
N THR A 237 5.91 -5.98 -0.53
CA THR A 237 6.92 -5.15 -1.19
C THR A 237 8.34 -5.64 -0.93
N ALA A 238 8.59 -6.27 0.22
CA ALA A 238 9.87 -6.90 0.47
C ALA A 238 10.13 -8.02 -0.54
N LEU A 239 9.10 -8.80 -0.91
CA LEU A 239 9.22 -9.86 -1.93
C LEU A 239 9.64 -9.30 -3.29
N GLU A 240 9.07 -8.18 -3.70
CA GLU A 240 9.47 -7.49 -4.92
C GLU A 240 10.92 -6.98 -4.83
N ARG A 241 11.26 -6.28 -3.73
CA ARG A 241 12.62 -5.75 -3.52
C ARG A 241 13.68 -6.85 -3.46
N LEU A 242 13.34 -8.09 -3.06
CA LEU A 242 14.25 -9.24 -3.18
C LEU A 242 14.76 -9.41 -4.61
N VAL A 243 13.90 -9.19 -5.61
CA VAL A 243 14.29 -9.32 -7.01
C VAL A 243 15.27 -8.21 -7.39
N PHE A 244 15.08 -7.00 -6.87
CA PHE A 244 15.94 -5.82 -7.10
C PHE A 244 17.16 -5.73 -6.18
N GLY A 245 17.34 -6.70 -5.29
CA GLY A 245 18.47 -6.74 -4.35
C GLY A 245 18.38 -5.68 -3.26
N GLY A 246 17.17 -5.39 -2.79
CA GLY A 246 16.90 -4.45 -1.69
C GLY A 246 16.58 -3.03 -2.12
N ARG A 247 16.82 -2.65 -3.38
CA ARG A 247 16.53 -1.30 -3.87
C ARG A 247 15.03 -1.01 -3.90
N LYS A 248 14.66 0.24 -3.58
CA LYS A 248 13.30 0.76 -3.71
C LYS A 248 12.81 0.62 -5.16
N CYS A 249 11.51 0.33 -5.30
CA CYS A 249 10.87 0.18 -6.61
C CYS A 249 10.29 1.52 -7.07
N LYS A 250 9.99 1.65 -8.37
CA LYS A 250 9.50 2.93 -8.95
C LYS A 250 8.30 3.50 -8.23
N HIS A 251 7.35 2.64 -7.86
CA HIS A 251 6.12 3.05 -7.17
C HIS A 251 6.31 3.39 -5.69
N ASP A 252 7.51 3.15 -5.12
CA ASP A 252 7.81 3.54 -3.74
C ASP A 252 8.06 5.06 -3.64
N HIS A 253 8.27 5.75 -4.75
CA HIS A 253 8.54 7.19 -4.80
C HIS A 253 7.27 8.04 -4.96
N ASP A 254 6.14 7.44 -5.37
CA ASP A 254 4.91 8.18 -5.68
C ASP A 254 4.12 8.60 -4.42
N GLU A 255 4.48 8.09 -3.24
CA GLU A 255 3.79 8.35 -1.96
C GLU A 255 4.47 9.44 -1.10
N GLU A 256 5.73 9.81 -1.39
CA GLU A 256 6.47 10.85 -0.66
C GLU A 256 6.21 12.23 -1.30
N ASP A 257 5.06 12.79 -0.92
CA ASP A 257 4.46 14.08 -1.29
C ASP A 257 5.44 15.28 -1.23
N ASP A 258 5.55 16.02 -2.35
CA ASP A 258 5.87 17.44 -2.51
C ASP A 258 7.18 18.06 -1.99
N GLY A 259 8.09 17.29 -1.40
CA GLY A 259 9.39 17.80 -0.94
C GLY A 259 10.48 17.74 -2.01
N GLU A 260 10.51 18.72 -2.94
CA GLU A 260 11.65 19.07 -3.82
C GLU A 260 12.64 17.90 -4.03
N THR A 261 12.19 16.83 -4.71
CA THR A 261 13.07 15.70 -5.03
C THR A 261 14.22 16.26 -5.84
N ASP A 262 15.38 16.43 -5.19
CA ASP A 262 16.57 16.97 -5.83
C ASP A 262 16.83 16.10 -7.06
N PRO A 263 16.63 16.62 -8.29
CA PRO A 263 16.85 15.83 -9.49
C PRO A 263 18.34 15.48 -9.66
N TYR A 264 19.21 15.98 -8.78
CA TYR A 264 20.62 15.64 -8.67
C TYR A 264 20.94 14.64 -7.54
N ALA A 265 19.98 14.23 -6.71
CA ALA A 265 20.08 13.00 -5.91
C ALA A 265 19.90 11.75 -6.79
N ILE A 266 20.44 11.81 -8.02
CA ILE A 266 20.85 10.64 -8.77
C ILE A 266 21.76 9.89 -7.83
N ASP A 267 21.28 8.73 -7.38
CA ASP A 267 22.00 7.69 -6.67
C ASP A 267 23.44 7.70 -7.15
N THR A 268 24.28 8.47 -6.45
CA THR A 268 25.71 8.46 -6.65
C THR A 268 26.16 7.27 -5.81
N GLU A 269 25.57 6.08 -6.06
CA GLU A 269 26.27 4.81 -5.92
C GLU A 269 27.44 4.96 -6.90
N SER A 270 28.46 5.69 -6.44
CA SER A 270 29.71 5.82 -7.10
C SER A 270 30.32 4.44 -7.01
N ASP A 271 29.96 3.57 -7.96
CA ASP A 271 30.80 2.52 -8.49
C ASP A 271 32.08 3.16 -9.10
N ILE A 272 32.72 4.08 -8.37
CA ILE A 272 34.10 4.48 -8.57
C ILE A 272 34.88 3.26 -8.09
N ASP A 273 34.97 2.30 -8.99
CA ASP A 273 35.92 1.22 -8.97
C ASP A 273 37.32 1.88 -9.01
N GLU A 274 37.82 2.33 -7.84
CA GLU A 274 39.12 3.00 -7.70
C GLU A 274 40.31 2.01 -7.77
N ASP A 275 40.09 0.74 -8.10
CA ASP A 275 41.11 -0.31 -8.11
C ASP A 275 41.12 -1.16 -9.40
N GLU A 276 41.07 -0.53 -10.57
CA GLU A 276 41.36 -1.20 -11.86
C GLU A 276 42.86 -1.49 -12.08
N GLU A 277 43.68 -1.47 -11.02
CA GLU A 277 45.11 -1.83 -11.04
C GLU A 277 45.48 -2.92 -10.01
N ALA A 278 44.64 -3.94 -9.81
CA ALA A 278 44.95 -5.05 -8.89
C ALA A 278 45.02 -6.43 -9.60
N PHE A 279 46.22 -6.71 -10.13
CA PHE A 279 46.81 -8.04 -10.34
C PHE A 279 45.96 -9.09 -11.06
N THR A 280 46.20 -9.24 -12.36
CA THR A 280 45.96 -10.50 -13.07
C THR A 280 46.79 -11.61 -12.41
N ASP A 281 46.14 -12.53 -11.69
CA ASP A 281 46.73 -13.81 -11.29
C ASP A 281 47.20 -14.53 -12.57
N GLU A 282 48.53 -14.61 -12.76
CA GLU A 282 49.21 -15.20 -13.93
C GLU A 282 48.98 -16.72 -14.11
N ASP A 283 48.08 -17.36 -13.35
CA ASP A 283 47.88 -18.82 -13.38
C ASP A 283 46.55 -19.27 -14.03
N SER A 284 45.76 -18.37 -14.62
CA SER A 284 44.55 -18.73 -15.39
C SER A 284 44.81 -18.76 -16.90
N ASP A 285 45.65 -19.70 -17.33
CA ASP A 285 46.13 -19.95 -18.71
C ASP A 285 45.05 -20.33 -19.76
N LEU A 286 43.76 -20.10 -19.52
CA LEU A 286 42.69 -20.60 -20.40
C LEU A 286 41.66 -19.59 -20.91
N ASP A 287 41.74 -18.31 -20.54
CA ASP A 287 40.86 -17.30 -21.14
C ASP A 287 41.68 -16.17 -21.80
N PRO A 288 41.57 -15.97 -23.13
CA PRO A 288 42.30 -14.91 -23.82
C PRO A 288 41.86 -13.53 -23.32
N PRO A 289 42.79 -12.56 -23.23
CA PRO A 289 42.48 -11.21 -22.80
C PRO A 289 41.51 -10.56 -23.79
N VAL A 290 40.26 -10.39 -23.37
CA VAL A 290 39.26 -9.63 -24.12
C VAL A 290 39.55 -8.15 -23.86
N GLY A 291 40.45 -7.58 -24.66
CA GLY A 291 40.60 -6.12 -24.74
C GLY A 291 39.39 -5.55 -25.47
N ASN A 292 38.50 -4.88 -24.75
CA ASN A 292 37.46 -4.03 -25.35
C ASN A 292 36.83 -3.09 -24.30
N ASP A 293 37.34 -1.87 -24.24
CA ASP A 293 36.79 -0.74 -23.48
C ASP A 293 35.43 -0.22 -24.04
N ASP A 294 34.86 -0.90 -25.04
CA ASP A 294 33.56 -0.56 -25.66
C ASP A 294 32.42 -1.49 -25.23
N TRP A 295 32.64 -2.39 -24.26
CA TRP A 295 31.65 -3.38 -23.82
C TRP A 295 30.91 -3.06 -22.52
N ILE A 296 31.05 -1.85 -21.97
CA ILE A 296 30.10 -1.39 -20.93
C ILE A 296 28.82 -1.01 -21.67
N PRO A 297 27.79 -1.87 -21.68
CA PRO A 297 26.54 -1.51 -22.32
C PRO A 297 26.07 -0.28 -21.56
N LYS A 298 25.81 0.84 -22.25
CA LYS A 298 25.07 1.96 -21.67
C LYS A 298 23.78 1.37 -21.12
N VAL A 299 23.77 1.09 -19.81
CA VAL A 299 22.71 0.34 -19.16
C VAL A 299 21.48 1.20 -19.35
N ALA A 300 20.61 0.78 -20.27
CA ALA A 300 19.34 1.44 -20.42
C ALA A 300 18.68 1.39 -19.05
N TYR A 301 18.23 2.54 -18.54
CA TYR A 301 17.47 2.77 -17.29
C TYR A 301 16.14 1.99 -17.22
N ARG A 302 16.07 0.81 -17.84
CA ARG A 302 15.03 -0.16 -17.58
C ARG A 302 15.45 -0.86 -16.31
N SER A 303 14.62 -0.67 -15.29
CA SER A 303 14.54 -1.35 -14.00
C SER A 303 14.40 -2.86 -14.17
N THR A 304 15.34 -3.48 -14.87
CA THR A 304 15.45 -4.92 -14.93
C THR A 304 16.24 -5.35 -13.70
N PRO A 305 15.83 -6.42 -13.02
CA PRO A 305 16.57 -6.93 -11.88
C PRO A 305 18.03 -7.16 -12.26
N GLU A 306 18.90 -6.35 -11.69
CA GLU A 306 20.29 -6.28 -12.11
C GLU A 306 21.05 -7.53 -11.69
N GLN A 307 21.82 -8.06 -12.63
CA GLN A 307 22.80 -9.08 -12.33
C GLN A 307 23.91 -8.48 -11.48
N ALA A 308 24.11 -8.99 -10.28
CA ALA A 308 25.19 -8.51 -9.43
C ALA A 308 26.56 -8.94 -10.00
N LYS A 309 27.55 -8.05 -9.97
CA LYS A 309 28.90 -8.27 -10.54
C LYS A 309 29.57 -9.53 -9.96
N HIS A 310 29.27 -9.89 -8.71
CA HIS A 310 29.89 -11.04 -8.04
C HIS A 310 29.30 -12.39 -8.41
N TRP A 311 28.16 -12.45 -9.12
CA TRP A 311 27.47 -13.68 -9.47
C TRP A 311 28.23 -14.53 -10.49
N SER A 312 28.40 -15.81 -10.17
CA SER A 312 28.81 -16.79 -11.17
C SER A 312 27.68 -17.05 -12.18
N HIS A 313 28.01 -17.43 -13.42
CA HIS A 313 27.01 -17.81 -14.44
C HIS A 313 25.97 -18.81 -13.92
N ARG A 314 26.39 -19.78 -13.08
CA ARG A 314 25.49 -20.74 -12.45
C ARG A 314 24.42 -20.05 -11.62
N ILE A 315 24.78 -19.06 -10.80
CA ILE A 315 23.85 -18.32 -9.94
C ILE A 315 22.97 -17.40 -10.80
N SER A 316 23.56 -16.66 -11.74
CA SER A 316 22.81 -15.78 -12.65
C SER A 316 21.72 -16.54 -13.43
N SER A 317 22.01 -17.76 -13.86
CA SER A 317 21.04 -18.60 -14.58
C SER A 317 19.80 -18.98 -13.76
N GLN A 318 19.86 -18.88 -12.42
CA GLN A 318 18.72 -19.19 -11.54
C GLN A 318 17.77 -18.02 -11.34
N MET A 319 18.13 -16.81 -11.79
CA MET A 319 17.31 -15.61 -11.61
C MET A 319 15.89 -15.78 -12.13
N TRP A 320 15.73 -16.42 -13.29
CA TRP A 320 14.41 -16.69 -13.86
C TRP A 320 13.55 -17.59 -12.95
N GLN A 321 14.13 -18.66 -12.40
CA GLN A 321 13.41 -19.55 -11.49
C GLN A 321 13.08 -18.85 -10.17
N PHE A 322 14.00 -18.03 -9.66
CA PHE A 322 13.75 -17.22 -8.47
C PHE A 322 12.57 -16.26 -8.65
N ARG A 323 12.54 -15.51 -9.76
CA ARG A 323 11.42 -14.63 -10.10
C ARG A 323 10.08 -15.35 -10.12
N ARG A 324 10.03 -16.60 -10.61
CA ARG A 324 8.80 -17.41 -10.59
C ARG A 324 8.33 -17.73 -9.17
N TYR A 325 9.24 -18.03 -8.24
CA TYR A 325 8.88 -18.24 -6.83
C TYR A 325 8.33 -16.95 -6.20
N VAL A 326 9.01 -15.82 -6.42
CA VAL A 326 8.57 -14.51 -5.92
C VAL A 326 7.20 -14.13 -6.51
N GLN A 327 7.04 -14.23 -7.84
CA GLN A 327 5.78 -13.96 -8.52
C GLN A 327 4.64 -14.85 -7.99
N SER A 328 4.91 -16.13 -7.73
CA SER A 328 3.93 -17.05 -7.15
C SER A 328 3.51 -16.65 -5.74
N ALA A 329 4.46 -16.20 -4.89
CA ALA A 329 4.17 -15.71 -3.55
C ALA A 329 3.34 -14.42 -3.62
N MET A 330 3.79 -13.42 -4.38
CA MET A 330 3.05 -12.16 -4.59
C MET A 330 1.65 -12.38 -5.20
N THR A 331 1.48 -13.34 -6.11
CA THR A 331 0.18 -13.71 -6.67
C THR A 331 -0.74 -14.33 -5.60
N SER A 332 -0.17 -15.05 -4.63
CA SER A 332 -0.92 -15.61 -3.51
C SER A 332 -1.43 -14.50 -2.58
N VAL A 333 -0.60 -13.49 -2.31
CA VAL A 333 -1.02 -12.27 -1.59
C VAL A 333 -2.13 -11.54 -2.36
N PHE A 334 -1.96 -11.32 -3.68
CA PHE A 334 -2.95 -10.62 -4.51
C PHE A 334 -4.34 -11.28 -4.48
N LYS A 335 -4.38 -12.61 -4.38
CA LYS A 335 -5.64 -13.36 -4.26
C LYS A 335 -6.36 -13.13 -2.92
N ILE A 336 -5.68 -12.62 -1.90
CA ILE A 336 -6.27 -12.35 -0.57
C ILE A 336 -6.59 -10.86 -0.47
N THR A 337 -5.61 -10.01 -0.79
CA THR A 337 -5.66 -8.54 -0.65
C THR A 337 -5.18 -7.86 -1.93
N PRO A 338 -5.99 -7.83 -2.99
CA PRO A 338 -5.63 -7.15 -4.22
C PRO A 338 -5.47 -5.64 -3.97
N SER A 339 -4.47 -5.04 -4.60
CA SER A 339 -4.23 -3.59 -4.63
C SER A 339 -3.67 -3.19 -5.99
N LEU A 340 -3.85 -1.92 -6.39
CA LEU A 340 -3.29 -1.43 -7.64
C LEU A 340 -1.75 -1.55 -7.65
N ARG A 341 -1.09 -1.21 -6.54
CA ARG A 341 0.38 -1.26 -6.43
C ARG A 341 0.91 -2.68 -6.64
N LEU A 342 0.32 -3.68 -5.97
CA LEU A 342 0.69 -5.08 -6.14
C LEU A 342 0.40 -5.61 -7.55
N TYR A 343 -0.70 -5.17 -8.17
CA TYR A 343 -1.01 -5.51 -9.56
C TYR A 343 0.05 -5.00 -10.54
N LEU A 344 0.49 -3.74 -10.39
CA LEU A 344 1.55 -3.16 -11.22
C LEU A 344 2.89 -3.87 -11.00
N ALA A 345 3.26 -4.12 -9.73
CA ALA A 345 4.46 -4.86 -9.37
C ALA A 345 4.48 -6.27 -9.97
N LEU A 346 3.37 -7.01 -9.91
CA LEU A 346 3.25 -8.34 -10.52
C LEU A 346 3.39 -8.29 -12.04
N ARG A 347 2.82 -7.27 -12.70
CA ARG A 347 2.95 -7.08 -14.14
C ARG A 347 4.39 -6.78 -14.56
N ASP A 348 5.06 -5.91 -13.81
CA ASP A 348 6.42 -5.46 -14.12
C ASP A 348 7.48 -6.54 -13.82
N ASN A 349 7.26 -7.37 -12.78
CA ASN A 349 8.14 -8.49 -12.44
C ASN A 349 7.88 -9.77 -13.25
N SER A 350 6.74 -9.84 -13.95
CA SER A 350 6.36 -11.03 -14.71
C SER A 350 7.28 -11.28 -15.89
N THR A 351 7.60 -12.56 -16.11
CA THR A 351 8.30 -12.99 -17.33
C THR A 351 7.40 -12.99 -18.56
N ASP A 352 6.08 -13.02 -18.34
CA ASP A 352 5.04 -12.89 -19.36
C ASP A 352 3.95 -11.95 -18.82
N PRO A 353 4.11 -10.62 -19.00
CA PRO A 353 3.19 -9.64 -18.42
C PRO A 353 1.75 -9.82 -18.89
N LEU A 354 1.52 -10.22 -20.14
CA LEU A 354 0.18 -10.35 -20.72
C LEU A 354 -0.62 -11.52 -20.12
N THR A 355 0.02 -12.69 -19.98
CA THR A 355 -0.61 -13.85 -19.35
C THR A 355 -0.90 -13.57 -17.89
N THR A 356 0.07 -13.02 -17.15
CA THR A 356 -0.11 -12.64 -15.75
C THR A 356 -1.23 -11.62 -15.57
N GLU A 357 -1.25 -10.57 -16.39
CA GLU A 357 -2.32 -9.58 -16.39
C GLU A 357 -3.71 -10.21 -16.60
N THR A 358 -3.83 -11.13 -17.56
CA THR A 358 -5.08 -11.83 -17.85
C THR A 358 -5.52 -12.68 -16.67
N GLU A 359 -4.60 -13.42 -16.05
CA GLU A 359 -4.88 -14.23 -14.85
C GLU A 359 -5.31 -13.36 -13.67
N LEU A 360 -4.59 -12.28 -13.38
CA LEU A 360 -4.91 -11.36 -12.28
C LEU A 360 -6.28 -10.70 -12.48
N LYS A 361 -6.59 -10.25 -13.69
CA LYS A 361 -7.92 -9.71 -14.04
C LYS A 361 -9.02 -10.77 -13.90
N ALA A 362 -8.76 -12.02 -14.24
CA ALA A 362 -9.71 -13.11 -14.06
C ALA A 362 -10.02 -13.32 -12.55
N TYR A 363 -8.99 -13.41 -11.70
CA TYR A 363 -9.18 -13.50 -10.25
C TYR A 363 -9.91 -12.29 -9.68
N LEU A 364 -9.50 -11.08 -10.07
CA LEU A 364 -10.13 -9.84 -9.64
C LEU A 364 -11.61 -9.80 -10.04
N SER A 365 -11.96 -10.28 -11.23
CA SER A 365 -13.35 -10.33 -11.69
C SER A 365 -14.22 -11.28 -10.86
N GLN A 366 -13.64 -12.36 -10.33
CA GLN A 366 -14.31 -13.32 -9.46
C GLN A 366 -14.46 -12.77 -8.03
N MET A 367 -13.45 -12.05 -7.53
CA MET A 367 -13.38 -11.61 -6.14
C MET A 367 -13.88 -10.19 -5.90
N ALA A 368 -14.03 -9.36 -6.93
CA ALA A 368 -14.38 -7.94 -6.81
C ALA A 368 -15.55 -7.65 -5.84
N THR A 369 -16.46 -8.60 -5.67
CA THR A 369 -17.70 -8.43 -4.90
C THR A 369 -17.65 -9.02 -3.49
N SER A 370 -16.50 -9.56 -3.05
CA SER A 370 -16.39 -10.26 -1.76
C SER A 370 -16.43 -9.33 -0.56
N CYS A 371 -15.80 -8.15 -0.65
CA CYS A 371 -15.81 -7.14 0.40
C CYS A 371 -15.52 -5.73 -0.16
N PRO A 372 -15.80 -4.65 0.61
CA PRO A 372 -15.53 -3.26 0.21
C PRO A 372 -14.10 -2.97 -0.24
N GLU A 373 -13.10 -3.52 0.45
CA GLU A 373 -11.67 -3.30 0.14
C GLU A 373 -11.31 -3.85 -1.24
N VAL A 374 -11.69 -5.11 -1.49
CA VAL A 374 -11.46 -5.79 -2.78
C VAL A 374 -12.24 -5.09 -3.89
N PHE A 375 -13.44 -4.59 -3.61
CA PHE A 375 -14.24 -3.83 -4.58
C PHE A 375 -13.57 -2.50 -4.95
N SER A 376 -13.05 -1.76 -3.97
CA SER A 376 -12.29 -0.52 -4.18
C SER A 376 -11.04 -0.79 -5.03
N ALA A 377 -10.21 -1.75 -4.65
CA ALA A 377 -9.04 -2.15 -5.42
C ALA A 377 -9.39 -2.57 -6.85
N ALA A 378 -10.52 -3.27 -7.04
CA ALA A 378 -10.99 -3.65 -8.36
C ALA A 378 -11.32 -2.44 -9.23
N LEU A 379 -12.04 -1.45 -8.69
CA LEU A 379 -12.35 -0.21 -9.41
C LEU A 379 -11.08 0.54 -9.80
N GLU A 380 -10.11 0.63 -8.88
CA GLU A 380 -8.83 1.28 -9.12
C GLU A 380 -8.03 0.60 -10.24
N ILE A 381 -7.89 -0.73 -10.19
CA ILE A 381 -7.22 -1.52 -11.23
C ILE A 381 -7.93 -1.39 -12.58
N TYR A 382 -9.26 -1.50 -12.63
CA TYR A 382 -9.99 -1.33 -13.90
C TYR A 382 -9.94 0.11 -14.42
N ALA A 383 -9.82 1.11 -13.55
CA ALA A 383 -9.62 2.50 -13.94
C ALA A 383 -8.24 2.69 -14.59
N GLN A 384 -7.18 2.15 -13.97
CA GLN A 384 -5.82 2.17 -14.53
C GLN A 384 -5.78 1.48 -15.91
N GLU A 385 -6.50 0.38 -16.06
CA GLU A 385 -6.62 -0.40 -17.30
C GLU A 385 -7.62 0.19 -18.31
N LYS A 386 -8.22 1.35 -18.01
CA LYS A 386 -9.19 2.06 -18.85
C LYS A 386 -10.39 1.21 -19.28
N ASN A 387 -10.79 0.24 -18.46
CA ASN A 387 -11.88 -0.69 -18.77
C ASN A 387 -13.24 -0.14 -18.29
N ALA A 388 -13.77 0.83 -19.03
CA ALA A 388 -15.03 1.51 -18.70
C ALA A 388 -16.24 0.56 -18.57
N ASP A 389 -16.32 -0.48 -19.41
CA ASP A 389 -17.43 -1.44 -19.38
C ASP A 389 -17.48 -2.22 -18.07
N LYS A 390 -16.32 -2.68 -17.60
CA LYS A 390 -16.25 -3.43 -16.35
C LYS A 390 -16.56 -2.56 -15.15
N ILE A 391 -16.03 -1.33 -15.11
CA ILE A 391 -16.35 -0.32 -14.08
C ILE A 391 -17.87 -0.07 -14.03
N ALA A 392 -18.49 0.19 -15.18
CA ALA A 392 -19.93 0.42 -15.27
C ALA A 392 -20.75 -0.77 -14.76
N SER A 393 -20.34 -2.00 -15.12
CA SER A 393 -21.02 -3.22 -14.65
C SER A 393 -20.91 -3.40 -13.13
N LEU A 394 -19.74 -3.12 -12.55
CA LEU A 394 -19.47 -3.25 -11.12
C LEU A 394 -20.24 -2.20 -10.32
N LEU A 395 -20.17 -0.92 -10.71
CA LEU A 395 -20.91 0.16 -10.07
C LEU A 395 -22.42 -0.04 -10.17
N LYS A 396 -22.92 -0.60 -11.28
CA LYS A 396 -24.35 -0.88 -11.42
C LYS A 396 -24.87 -1.92 -10.41
N THR A 397 -24.06 -2.93 -10.12
CA THR A 397 -24.50 -4.10 -9.35
C THR A 397 -24.09 -4.04 -7.88
N HIS A 398 -22.96 -3.39 -7.57
CA HIS A 398 -22.30 -3.45 -6.26
C HIS A 398 -21.88 -2.09 -5.70
N ALA A 399 -22.44 -0.97 -6.17
CA ALA A 399 -22.14 0.36 -5.60
C ALA A 399 -22.41 0.48 -4.09
N HIS A 400 -23.24 -0.40 -3.51
CA HIS A 400 -23.49 -0.43 -2.07
C HIS A 400 -22.27 -0.88 -1.23
N LEU A 401 -21.26 -1.49 -1.86
CA LEU A 401 -20.00 -1.86 -1.20
C LEU A 401 -19.05 -0.67 -1.03
N ILE A 402 -19.30 0.44 -1.71
CA ILE A 402 -18.45 1.64 -1.67
C ILE A 402 -18.72 2.40 -0.38
N ARG A 403 -17.67 2.70 0.37
CA ARG A 403 -17.77 3.53 1.57
C ARG A 403 -17.42 4.98 1.23
N PRO A 404 -17.85 5.95 2.05
CA PRO A 404 -17.49 7.35 1.84
C PRO A 404 -15.98 7.60 1.73
N ARG A 405 -15.15 6.80 2.42
CA ARG A 405 -13.68 6.90 2.37
C ARG A 405 -13.08 6.44 1.04
N ASP A 406 -13.77 5.56 0.31
CA ASP A 406 -13.34 5.05 -0.99
C ASP A 406 -13.67 6.05 -2.14
N ALA A 407 -14.12 7.27 -1.81
CA ALA A 407 -14.52 8.28 -2.79
C ALA A 407 -13.42 8.64 -3.82
N PRO A 408 -12.12 8.80 -3.47
CA PRO A 408 -11.08 9.10 -4.46
C PRO A 408 -10.96 7.99 -5.53
N VAL A 409 -11.05 6.74 -5.11
CA VAL A 409 -11.02 5.58 -6.02
C VAL A 409 -12.25 5.60 -6.94
N MET A 410 -13.44 5.87 -6.38
CA MET A 410 -14.66 5.97 -7.17
C MET A 410 -14.62 7.16 -8.15
N GLN A 411 -14.06 8.31 -7.76
CA GLN A 411 -13.88 9.48 -8.61
C GLN A 411 -13.03 9.15 -9.84
N THR A 412 -11.86 8.54 -9.63
CA THR A 412 -10.97 8.09 -10.72
C THR A 412 -11.64 7.06 -11.64
N ALA A 413 -12.37 6.10 -11.07
CA ALA A 413 -13.11 5.10 -11.84
C ALA A 413 -14.25 5.74 -12.66
N VAL A 414 -15.01 6.67 -12.09
CA VAL A 414 -16.10 7.38 -12.78
C VAL A 414 -15.58 8.31 -13.87
N ALA A 415 -14.45 9.01 -13.64
CA ALA A 415 -13.79 9.81 -14.66
C ALA A 415 -13.34 8.95 -15.86
N THR A 416 -12.76 7.78 -15.58
CA THR A 416 -12.38 6.81 -16.60
C THR A 416 -13.60 6.28 -17.34
N MET A 417 -14.67 5.93 -16.63
CA MET A 417 -15.94 5.47 -17.20
C MET A 417 -16.58 6.54 -18.11
N ALA A 418 -16.51 7.82 -17.72
CA ALA A 418 -17.04 8.94 -18.49
C ALA A 418 -16.30 9.21 -19.81
N SER A 419 -15.08 8.67 -19.96
CA SER A 419 -14.35 8.72 -21.24
C SER A 419 -15.03 7.90 -22.33
N SER A 420 -15.88 6.93 -21.96
CA SER A 420 -16.74 6.20 -22.90
C SER A 420 -18.10 6.90 -23.06
N ALA A 421 -18.45 7.22 -24.31
CA ALA A 421 -19.70 7.93 -24.62
C ALA A 421 -20.96 7.13 -24.21
N SER A 422 -20.91 5.80 -24.20
CA SER A 422 -22.04 4.95 -23.80
C SER A 422 -22.34 5.03 -22.30
N HIS A 423 -21.31 5.24 -21.47
CA HIS A 423 -21.43 5.28 -20.01
C HIS A 423 -21.45 6.70 -19.45
N LEU A 424 -21.22 7.71 -20.28
CA LEU A 424 -21.24 9.12 -19.88
C LEU A 424 -22.52 9.53 -19.13
N PRO A 425 -23.74 9.19 -19.57
CA PRO A 425 -24.95 9.56 -18.83
C PRO A 425 -24.97 8.99 -17.41
N ARG A 426 -24.52 7.74 -17.23
CA ARG A 426 -24.44 7.09 -15.93
C ARG A 426 -23.34 7.69 -15.05
N ALA A 427 -22.21 8.07 -15.63
CA ALA A 427 -21.15 8.76 -14.91
C ALA A 427 -21.64 10.10 -14.35
N LEU A 428 -22.34 10.89 -15.17
CA LEU A 428 -22.93 12.17 -14.76
C LEU A 428 -23.98 11.99 -13.65
N GLU A 429 -24.81 10.96 -13.72
CA GLU A 429 -25.79 10.62 -12.67
C GLU A 429 -25.10 10.30 -11.33
N ILE A 430 -24.01 9.52 -11.35
CA ILE A 430 -23.25 9.19 -10.15
C ILE A 430 -22.60 10.46 -9.55
N ILE A 431 -21.95 11.29 -10.38
CA ILE A 431 -21.35 12.55 -9.93
C ILE A 431 -22.40 13.45 -9.28
N GLU A 432 -23.57 13.61 -9.92
CA GLU A 432 -24.68 14.39 -9.38
C GLU A 432 -25.13 13.86 -8.01
N LYS A 433 -25.39 12.55 -7.95
CA LYS A 433 -25.84 11.89 -6.73
C LYS A 433 -24.85 12.07 -5.59
N GLU A 434 -23.57 11.83 -5.82
CA GLU A 434 -22.54 11.89 -4.78
C GLU A 434 -22.29 13.31 -4.27
N LEU A 435 -22.39 14.33 -5.15
CA LEU A 435 -22.33 15.74 -4.74
C LEU A 435 -23.50 16.09 -3.82
N LEU A 436 -24.72 15.66 -4.18
CA LEU A 436 -25.92 15.90 -3.38
C LEU A 436 -25.88 15.12 -2.06
N ASP A 437 -25.49 13.84 -2.09
CA ASP A 437 -25.34 13.01 -0.89
C ASP A 437 -24.31 13.61 0.08
N THR A 438 -23.20 14.16 -0.44
CA THR A 438 -22.20 14.84 0.39
C THR A 438 -22.75 16.15 0.95
N ALA A 439 -23.47 16.95 0.18
CA ALA A 439 -24.12 18.17 0.67
C ALA A 439 -25.21 17.86 1.72
N HIS A 440 -25.97 16.78 1.54
CA HIS A 440 -26.95 16.28 2.50
C HIS A 440 -26.27 15.81 3.80
N ALA A 441 -25.11 15.16 3.71
CA ALA A 441 -24.34 14.77 4.88
C ALA A 441 -23.83 15.99 5.66
N VAL A 442 -23.35 17.04 4.97
CA VAL A 442 -22.98 18.32 5.61
C VAL A 442 -24.19 18.97 6.28
N HIS A 443 -25.33 19.02 5.58
CA HIS A 443 -26.56 19.56 6.13
C HIS A 443 -27.02 18.79 7.37
N ALA A 444 -27.04 17.47 7.33
CA ALA A 444 -27.39 16.63 8.48
C ALA A 444 -26.43 16.84 9.66
N ALA A 445 -25.12 16.94 9.39
CA ALA A 445 -24.12 17.23 10.40
C ALA A 445 -24.27 18.63 11.02
N LEU A 446 -24.83 19.60 10.28
CA LEU A 446 -25.16 20.93 10.80
C LEU A 446 -26.36 20.94 11.74
N LEU A 447 -27.26 19.97 11.67
CA LEU A 447 -28.44 19.92 12.56
C LEU A 447 -28.07 19.63 14.02
N GLY A 448 -26.89 19.07 14.30
CA GLY A 448 -26.35 19.00 15.65
C GLY A 448 -26.09 20.39 16.25
N PRO A 449 -25.18 21.19 15.66
CA PRO A 449 -24.88 22.55 16.10
C PRO A 449 -26.03 23.56 15.92
N PHE A 450 -26.88 23.34 14.92
CA PHE A 450 -27.94 24.25 14.52
C PHE A 450 -29.28 23.52 14.41
N SER A 451 -29.78 22.96 15.51
CA SER A 451 -31.00 22.13 15.54
C SER A 451 -32.26 22.84 15.05
N GLN A 452 -32.32 24.17 15.11
CA GLN A 452 -33.47 24.96 14.67
C GLN A 452 -33.32 25.47 13.22
N LEU A 453 -32.32 25.00 12.47
CA LEU A 453 -32.06 25.42 11.09
C LEU A 453 -33.24 25.11 10.14
N GLU A 454 -33.98 24.03 10.40
CA GLU A 454 -35.07 23.58 9.53
C GLU A 454 -36.45 24.16 9.87
N THR A 455 -36.60 24.94 10.94
CA THR A 455 -37.91 25.50 11.30
C THR A 455 -38.42 26.46 10.25
N ASP A 456 -39.73 26.44 9.99
CA ASP A 456 -40.34 27.29 8.96
C ASP A 456 -40.08 28.78 9.21
N ASP A 457 -40.08 29.21 10.48
CA ASP A 457 -39.78 30.57 10.89
C ASP A 457 -38.34 30.97 10.53
N ASN A 458 -37.36 30.12 10.87
CA ASN A 458 -35.95 30.40 10.56
C ASN A 458 -35.66 30.30 9.06
N ARG A 459 -36.35 29.41 8.32
CA ARG A 459 -36.30 29.32 6.85
C ARG A 459 -36.87 30.57 6.19
N ALA A 460 -38.00 31.08 6.67
CA ALA A 460 -38.59 32.32 6.15
C ALA A 460 -37.70 33.53 6.46
N GLU A 461 -37.11 33.58 7.65
CA GLU A 461 -36.25 34.67 8.08
C GLU A 461 -34.95 34.74 7.26
N ILE A 462 -34.28 33.62 7.00
CA ILE A 462 -33.07 33.60 6.18
C ILE A 462 -33.35 34.05 4.75
N GLU A 463 -34.51 33.71 4.18
CA GLU A 463 -34.91 34.22 2.87
C GLU A 463 -35.09 35.75 2.85
N GLN A 464 -35.54 36.34 3.96
CA GLN A 464 -35.63 37.80 4.10
C GLN A 464 -34.24 38.42 4.22
N ILE A 465 -33.34 37.83 5.01
CA ILE A 465 -31.95 38.27 5.18
C ILE A 465 -31.21 38.25 3.83
N VAL A 466 -31.35 37.18 3.05
CA VAL A 466 -30.71 37.03 1.74
C VAL A 466 -31.16 38.12 0.74
N LYS A 467 -32.39 38.65 0.86
CA LYS A 467 -32.90 39.74 0.01
C LYS A 467 -32.34 41.12 0.37
N LEU A 468 -31.83 41.32 1.58
CA LEU A 468 -31.20 42.57 1.99
C LEU A 468 -29.89 42.79 1.24
N ARG A 469 -29.47 44.05 1.09
CA ARG A 469 -28.10 44.35 0.62
C ARG A 469 -27.12 44.09 1.75
N GLN A 470 -25.90 43.66 1.43
CA GLN A 470 -24.86 43.39 2.43
C GLN A 470 -24.55 44.61 3.30
N ALA A 471 -24.59 45.82 2.74
CA ALA A 471 -24.38 47.08 3.45
C ALA A 471 -25.67 47.71 4.05
N ALA A 472 -26.77 46.97 4.13
CA ALA A 472 -28.01 47.50 4.72
C ALA A 472 -27.86 47.65 6.25
N ALA A 473 -28.27 48.81 6.79
CA ALA A 473 -28.26 49.04 8.23
C ALA A 473 -29.13 48.00 8.96
N GLY A 474 -28.60 47.45 10.06
CA GLY A 474 -29.28 46.42 10.87
C GLY A 474 -29.27 45.01 10.26
N ARG A 475 -28.60 44.77 9.12
CA ARG A 475 -28.43 43.42 8.57
C ARG A 475 -27.59 42.55 9.50
N GLN A 476 -26.45 43.05 9.96
CA GLN A 476 -25.54 42.33 10.87
C GLN A 476 -26.28 41.86 12.12
N ASP A 477 -26.97 42.77 12.82
CA ASP A 477 -27.78 42.44 14.00
C ASP A 477 -28.87 41.40 13.71
N ARG A 478 -29.38 41.33 12.47
CA ARG A 478 -30.38 40.36 12.04
C ARG A 478 -29.76 39.00 11.73
N VAL A 479 -28.55 38.99 11.17
CA VAL A 479 -27.74 37.78 10.96
C VAL A 479 -27.38 37.17 12.30
N GLU A 480 -26.80 37.94 13.22
CA GLU A 480 -26.40 37.47 14.56
C GLU A 480 -27.60 36.89 15.32
N ARG A 481 -28.74 37.61 15.33
CA ARG A 481 -29.98 37.10 15.94
C ARG A 481 -30.51 35.83 15.29
N TRP A 482 -30.39 35.71 13.97
CA TRP A 482 -30.81 34.49 13.26
C TRP A 482 -29.88 33.33 13.59
N VAL A 483 -28.56 33.54 13.60
CA VAL A 483 -27.58 32.51 13.98
C VAL A 483 -27.81 32.06 15.41
N ASP A 484 -28.00 32.99 16.36
CA ASP A 484 -28.34 32.67 17.74
C ASP A 484 -29.66 31.89 17.84
N ALA A 485 -30.66 32.21 17.01
CA ALA A 485 -31.95 31.51 16.99
C ALA A 485 -31.86 30.10 16.38
N VAL A 486 -30.92 29.84 15.46
CA VAL A 486 -30.74 28.50 14.89
C VAL A 486 -29.81 27.62 15.72
N CYS A 487 -28.92 28.21 16.52
CA CYS A 487 -27.99 27.50 17.39
C CYS A 487 -28.75 26.61 18.39
N THR A 488 -28.24 25.39 18.60
CA THR A 488 -28.83 24.47 19.57
C THR A 488 -28.73 25.02 20.98
N PRO A 489 -29.85 25.19 21.71
CA PRO A 489 -29.83 25.67 23.08
C PRO A 489 -28.94 24.80 23.97
N GLY A 490 -28.12 25.42 24.81
CA GLY A 490 -27.23 24.71 25.73
C GLY A 490 -25.86 24.32 25.16
N MET A 491 -25.65 24.41 23.85
CA MET A 491 -24.33 24.08 23.27
C MET A 491 -23.20 25.03 23.69
N ASN A 492 -23.54 26.25 24.11
CA ASN A 492 -22.59 27.23 24.62
C ASN A 492 -22.64 27.35 26.16
N ALA A 493 -23.52 26.58 26.82
CA ALA A 493 -23.53 26.54 28.27
C ALA A 493 -22.35 25.67 28.72
N PRO A 494 -21.47 26.15 29.62
CA PRO A 494 -20.50 25.27 30.27
C PRO A 494 -21.29 24.11 30.91
N ASN A 495 -20.85 22.87 30.69
CA ASN A 495 -21.56 21.69 31.17
C ASN A 495 -21.97 21.92 32.63
N PRO A 496 -23.27 21.80 33.00
CA PRO A 496 -23.73 22.06 34.36
C PRO A 496 -22.97 21.22 35.40
N MET A 497 -22.44 20.05 35.01
CA MET A 497 -21.52 19.26 35.84
C MET A 497 -20.10 19.84 35.90
N ALA A 498 -19.53 20.35 34.82
CA ALA A 498 -18.25 21.07 34.87
C ALA A 498 -18.37 22.35 35.72
N LEU A 499 -19.49 23.07 35.61
CA LEU A 499 -19.82 24.22 36.45
C LEU A 499 -19.98 23.79 37.92
N ALA A 500 -20.72 22.71 38.19
CA ALA A 500 -20.88 22.18 39.55
C ALA A 500 -19.54 21.67 40.13
N ALA A 501 -18.68 21.04 39.33
CA ALA A 501 -17.36 20.58 39.73
C ALA A 501 -16.43 21.76 40.06
N MET A 502 -16.46 22.82 39.24
CA MET A 502 -15.77 24.09 39.53
C MET A 502 -16.26 24.70 40.84
N VAL A 503 -17.58 24.74 41.06
CA VAL A 503 -18.18 25.30 42.29
C VAL A 503 -17.87 24.45 43.53
N MET A 504 -17.74 23.14 43.37
CA MET A 504 -17.43 22.19 44.44
C MET A 504 -15.92 22.02 44.68
N GLY A 505 -15.06 22.70 43.91
CA GLY A 505 -13.60 22.60 44.03
C GLY A 505 -13.06 21.20 43.71
N LEU A 506 -13.83 20.38 43.00
CA LEU A 506 -13.39 19.07 42.56
C LEU A 506 -12.47 19.27 41.34
N PRO A 507 -11.28 18.64 41.29
CA PRO A 507 -10.47 18.65 40.08
C PRO A 507 -11.34 18.09 38.96
N ILE A 508 -11.63 18.94 37.97
CA ILE A 508 -12.38 18.56 36.78
C ILE A 508 -11.58 17.45 36.13
N MET A 509 -12.03 16.20 36.27
CA MET A 509 -11.53 15.12 35.45
C MET A 509 -11.94 15.50 34.03
N PRO A 510 -11.00 15.78 33.11
CA PRO A 510 -11.30 16.33 31.78
C PRO A 510 -12.19 15.45 30.90
N ALA A 511 -12.57 14.25 31.37
CA ALA A 511 -13.23 13.20 30.59
C ALA A 511 -14.70 12.93 30.98
N MET A 512 -15.33 13.78 31.79
CA MET A 512 -16.75 13.60 32.19
C MET A 512 -17.70 14.62 31.54
N ASP A 513 -17.23 15.39 30.55
CA ASP A 513 -18.06 16.25 29.72
C ASP A 513 -18.68 15.44 28.57
N GLY A 514 -19.96 15.09 28.65
CA GLY A 514 -20.74 14.73 27.45
C GLY A 514 -21.39 13.34 27.40
N MET A 515 -22.10 12.91 28.44
CA MET A 515 -22.94 11.70 28.32
C MET A 515 -24.33 11.93 27.70
N GLU A 516 -24.78 13.18 27.49
CA GLU A 516 -26.14 13.45 26.99
C GLU A 516 -26.25 13.78 25.49
N ASP A 517 -25.14 14.12 24.81
CA ASP A 517 -25.07 14.11 23.34
C ASP A 517 -24.18 12.94 22.92
N THR A 518 -24.74 11.73 22.96
CA THR A 518 -24.13 10.51 22.44
C THR A 518 -24.00 10.61 20.92
N ASP A 519 -23.12 11.48 20.43
CA ASP A 519 -22.49 11.28 19.12
C ASP A 519 -21.66 10.00 19.28
N PRO A 520 -22.02 8.89 18.61
CA PRO A 520 -21.27 7.63 18.74
C PRO A 520 -19.80 7.77 18.33
N LEU A 521 -19.42 8.86 17.64
CA LEU A 521 -18.03 9.21 17.35
C LEU A 521 -17.32 9.93 18.50
N GLY A 522 -18.05 10.53 19.45
CA GLY A 522 -17.49 11.23 20.60
C GLY A 522 -16.73 10.32 21.58
N TYR A 523 -16.92 8.99 21.49
CA TYR A 523 -16.13 8.03 22.26
C TYR A 523 -14.64 8.03 21.86
N LEU A 524 -14.32 8.39 20.61
CA LEU A 524 -12.93 8.55 20.15
C LEU A 524 -12.32 9.89 20.58
N ASP A 525 -13.15 10.84 21.00
CA ASP A 525 -12.76 12.17 21.48
C ASP A 525 -12.55 12.23 23.02
N LEU A 526 -12.60 11.09 23.72
CA LEU A 526 -12.46 11.04 25.20
C LEU A 526 -11.07 11.46 25.71
N ASP A 527 -10.04 11.42 24.87
CA ASP A 527 -8.71 11.96 25.17
C ASP A 527 -8.13 12.72 23.98
N PRO A 528 -8.53 13.99 23.76
CA PRO A 528 -8.04 14.81 22.64
C PRO A 528 -6.52 15.00 22.65
N SER A 529 -5.85 14.69 23.75
CA SER A 529 -4.39 14.77 23.89
C SER A 529 -3.66 13.47 23.58
N ASP A 530 -4.37 12.37 23.32
CA ASP A 530 -3.75 11.10 22.92
C ASP A 530 -3.39 11.13 21.41
N PRO A 531 -2.08 11.18 21.06
CA PRO A 531 -1.64 11.18 19.66
C PRO A 531 -1.88 9.84 18.97
N ASP A 532 -1.93 8.71 19.71
CA ASP A 532 -2.11 7.38 19.11
C ASP A 532 -3.57 7.20 18.62
N MET A 533 -4.51 7.98 19.17
CA MET A 533 -5.90 8.00 18.74
C MET A 533 -6.17 9.01 17.62
N GLU A 534 -5.23 9.91 17.31
CA GLU A 534 -5.43 10.92 16.27
C GLU A 534 -5.57 10.30 14.89
N ASP A 535 -4.77 9.28 14.56
CA ASP A 535 -4.87 8.54 13.30
C ASP A 535 -6.25 7.88 13.12
N LEU A 536 -6.77 7.28 14.21
CA LEU A 536 -8.11 6.69 14.21
C LEU A 536 -9.18 7.78 14.09
N ARG A 537 -9.05 8.90 14.81
CA ARG A 537 -9.96 10.05 14.66
C ARG A 537 -9.97 10.54 13.23
N GLU A 538 -8.80 10.69 12.60
CA GLU A 538 -8.69 11.15 11.23
C GLU A 538 -9.28 10.12 10.24
N GLU A 539 -9.10 8.82 10.50
CA GLU A 539 -9.68 7.74 9.69
C GLU A 539 -11.22 7.71 9.78
N PHE A 540 -11.78 7.93 10.97
CA PHE A 540 -13.24 7.91 11.19
C PHE A 540 -13.91 9.27 10.91
N ARG A 541 -13.15 10.37 10.87
CA ARG A 541 -13.67 11.70 10.60
C ARG A 541 -14.13 11.77 9.13
N PRO A 542 -15.41 12.09 8.88
CA PRO A 542 -15.90 12.22 7.51
C PRO A 542 -15.14 13.32 6.77
N ARG A 543 -14.34 12.96 5.76
CA ARG A 543 -13.60 13.88 4.88
C ARG A 543 -14.54 14.60 3.89
N LEU A 544 -15.57 15.28 4.41
CA LEU A 544 -16.69 15.86 3.65
C LEU A 544 -16.22 16.92 2.66
N LYS A 545 -15.28 17.79 3.05
CA LYS A 545 -14.65 18.78 2.17
C LYS A 545 -13.98 18.09 0.97
N ASN A 546 -12.99 17.23 1.22
CA ASN A 546 -12.22 16.57 0.17
C ASN A 546 -13.13 15.73 -0.75
N ARG A 547 -14.16 15.08 -0.19
CA ARG A 547 -15.16 14.36 -0.98
C ARG A 547 -15.94 15.29 -1.91
N PHE A 548 -16.46 16.41 -1.40
CA PHE A 548 -17.24 17.35 -2.19
C PHE A 548 -16.40 18.05 -3.28
N GLU A 549 -15.19 18.49 -2.91
CA GLU A 549 -14.24 19.12 -3.84
C GLU A 549 -13.79 18.12 -4.91
N GLY A 550 -13.39 16.90 -4.54
CA GLY A 550 -12.99 15.87 -5.49
C GLY A 550 -14.09 15.50 -6.49
N TRP A 551 -15.36 15.44 -6.07
CA TRP A 551 -16.48 15.25 -6.99
C TRP A 551 -16.75 16.48 -7.86
N SER A 552 -16.55 17.67 -7.33
CA SER A 552 -16.66 18.92 -8.09
C SER A 552 -15.59 19.01 -9.18
N ASP A 553 -14.36 18.62 -8.86
CA ASP A 553 -13.23 18.58 -9.80
C ASP A 553 -13.42 17.49 -10.85
N THR A 554 -13.88 16.31 -10.44
CA THR A 554 -14.28 15.24 -11.38
C THR A 554 -15.38 15.72 -12.33
N ALA A 555 -16.36 16.48 -11.86
CA ALA A 555 -17.38 17.05 -12.73
C ALA A 555 -16.82 18.09 -13.72
N ILE A 556 -15.76 18.82 -13.35
CA ILE A 556 -15.12 19.80 -14.24
C ILE A 556 -14.40 19.09 -15.40
N THR A 557 -13.76 17.95 -15.14
CA THR A 557 -13.02 17.19 -16.16
C THR A 557 -13.93 16.40 -17.10
N VAL A 558 -15.14 16.04 -16.66
CA VAL A 558 -16.09 15.23 -17.44
C VAL A 558 -16.98 16.09 -18.36
N LYS A 559 -17.15 15.63 -19.61
CA LYS A 559 -18.03 16.27 -20.60
C LYS A 559 -19.48 16.34 -20.08
N GLY A 560 -20.03 17.55 -20.00
CA GLY A 560 -21.40 17.78 -19.50
C GLY A 560 -21.49 17.98 -17.99
N GLY A 561 -20.40 17.77 -17.24
CA GLY A 561 -20.37 18.01 -15.81
C GLY A 561 -20.67 19.46 -15.38
N PRO A 562 -20.35 20.52 -16.15
CA PRO A 562 -20.81 21.88 -15.82
C PRO A 562 -22.34 22.02 -15.70
N VAL A 563 -23.11 21.22 -16.44
CA VAL A 563 -24.58 21.21 -16.36
C VAL A 563 -25.03 20.55 -15.06
N VAL A 564 -24.37 19.44 -14.67
CA VAL A 564 -24.59 18.75 -13.39
C VAL A 564 -24.27 19.70 -12.22
N LEU A 565 -23.13 20.37 -12.24
CA LEU A 565 -22.74 21.34 -11.20
C LEU A 565 -23.78 22.46 -11.04
N GLN A 566 -24.34 22.96 -12.14
CA GLN A 566 -25.39 23.98 -12.12
C GLN A 566 -26.74 23.43 -11.58
N LYS A 567 -27.01 22.13 -11.73
CA LYS A 567 -28.17 21.47 -11.13
C LYS A 567 -27.96 21.28 -9.63
N VAL A 568 -26.84 20.69 -9.21
CA VAL A 568 -26.43 20.55 -7.82
C VAL A 568 -26.46 21.90 -7.10
N TYR A 569 -25.91 22.97 -7.69
CA TYR A 569 -25.99 24.32 -7.15
C TYR A 569 -27.42 24.77 -6.84
N ARG A 570 -28.39 24.49 -7.73
CA ARG A 570 -29.78 24.90 -7.52
C ARG A 570 -30.40 24.17 -6.35
N GLU A 571 -30.15 22.87 -6.23
CA GLU A 571 -30.68 22.03 -5.15
C GLU A 571 -30.02 22.38 -3.80
N VAL A 572 -28.68 22.47 -3.76
CA VAL A 572 -27.93 22.90 -2.57
C VAL A 572 -28.38 24.29 -2.10
N ALA A 573 -28.51 25.25 -3.02
CA ALA A 573 -28.96 26.59 -2.67
C ALA A 573 -30.43 26.64 -2.24
N GLN A 574 -31.26 25.68 -2.66
CA GLN A 574 -32.66 25.55 -2.23
C GLN A 574 -32.75 24.95 -0.83
N GLN A 575 -31.98 23.90 -0.55
CA GLN A 575 -31.97 23.23 0.75
C GLN A 575 -31.29 24.08 1.84
N MET A 576 -30.18 24.74 1.50
CA MET A 576 -29.36 25.55 2.40
C MET A 576 -29.31 27.00 1.91
N PRO A 577 -30.40 27.78 2.06
CA PRO A 577 -30.48 29.14 1.55
C PRO A 577 -29.45 30.11 2.18
N PHE A 578 -28.98 29.81 3.39
CA PHE A 578 -27.95 30.60 4.09
C PHE A 578 -26.62 30.67 3.32
N LEU A 579 -26.26 29.65 2.53
CA LEU A 579 -25.04 29.64 1.71
C LEU A 579 -25.00 30.78 0.67
N ARG A 580 -26.14 31.44 0.40
CA ARG A 580 -26.20 32.60 -0.51
C ARG A 580 -25.67 33.89 0.13
N ALA A 581 -25.58 33.95 1.46
CA ALA A 581 -25.16 35.11 2.24
C ALA A 581 -23.84 34.80 2.97
N SER A 582 -22.73 35.40 2.52
CA SER A 582 -21.39 35.06 3.06
C SER A 582 -21.23 35.46 4.53
N ASP A 583 -21.83 36.56 4.93
CA ASP A 583 -21.86 37.05 6.32
C ASP A 583 -22.58 36.08 7.26
N VAL A 584 -23.65 35.43 6.80
CA VAL A 584 -24.34 34.37 7.57
C VAL A 584 -23.44 33.14 7.73
N VAL A 585 -22.77 32.74 6.65
CA VAL A 585 -21.83 31.61 6.69
C VAL A 585 -20.66 31.92 7.63
N GLU A 586 -20.05 33.10 7.54
CA GLU A 586 -18.95 33.53 8.40
C GLU A 586 -19.32 33.47 9.89
N ASP A 587 -20.52 33.94 10.26
CA ASP A 587 -20.98 33.88 11.66
C ASP A 587 -21.26 32.44 12.12
N MET A 588 -21.88 31.60 11.27
CA MET A 588 -22.04 30.16 11.55
C MET A 588 -20.70 29.45 11.70
N LEU A 589 -19.71 29.75 10.85
CA LEU A 589 -18.36 29.19 10.95
C LEU A 589 -17.67 29.63 12.24
N GLY A 590 -17.88 30.88 12.68
CA GLY A 590 -17.40 31.36 13.98
C GLY A 590 -17.89 30.49 15.13
N ARG A 591 -19.20 30.19 15.17
CA ARG A 591 -19.81 29.32 16.21
C ARG A 591 -19.31 27.87 16.16
N LEU A 592 -18.99 27.37 14.97
CA LEU A 592 -18.44 26.03 14.80
C LEU A 592 -16.96 25.97 15.21
N ALA A 593 -16.18 27.00 14.88
CA ALA A 593 -14.74 27.09 15.16
C ALA A 593 -14.45 27.16 16.67
N ASP A 594 -15.41 27.60 17.48
CA ASP A 594 -15.34 27.53 18.94
C ASP A 594 -15.18 26.08 19.46
N LYS A 595 -15.45 25.05 18.62
CA LYS A 595 -15.33 23.63 18.95
C LYS A 595 -14.33 22.93 18.02
N PRO A 596 -13.09 22.65 18.47
CA PRO A 596 -12.07 21.97 17.66
C PRO A 596 -12.52 20.62 17.08
N SER A 597 -13.39 19.89 17.78
CA SER A 597 -13.96 18.62 17.31
C SER A 597 -14.80 18.77 16.03
N LYS A 598 -15.31 19.97 15.73
CA LYS A 598 -16.15 20.27 14.56
C LYS A 598 -15.39 20.92 13.39
N GLN A 599 -14.05 20.92 13.40
CA GLN A 599 -13.25 21.49 12.31
C GLN A 599 -13.59 20.91 10.93
N TYR A 600 -13.82 19.60 10.83
CA TYR A 600 -14.23 18.95 9.57
C TYR A 600 -15.52 19.53 8.97
N LEU A 601 -16.42 20.04 9.83
CA LEU A 601 -17.67 20.65 9.41
C LEU A 601 -17.44 22.10 8.97
N VAL A 602 -16.59 22.84 9.66
CA VAL A 602 -16.11 24.19 9.25
C VAL A 602 -15.56 24.11 7.83
N ASP A 603 -14.64 23.19 7.58
CA ASP A 603 -14.00 22.98 6.29
C ASP A 603 -15.01 22.61 5.19
N ALA A 604 -15.98 21.74 5.50
CA ALA A 604 -16.99 21.31 4.55
C ALA A 604 -18.00 22.43 4.20
N VAL A 605 -18.41 23.24 5.17
CA VAL A 605 -19.30 24.39 4.95
C VAL A 605 -18.59 25.48 4.15
N ASP A 606 -17.31 25.73 4.43
CA ASP A 606 -16.50 26.66 3.65
C ASP A 606 -16.39 26.21 2.19
N ALA A 607 -16.11 24.92 1.94
CA ALA A 607 -16.07 24.35 0.60
C ALA A 607 -17.42 24.49 -0.15
N LEU A 608 -18.55 24.22 0.51
CA LEU A 608 -19.87 24.43 -0.06
C LEU A 608 -20.15 25.91 -0.38
N SER A 609 -19.77 26.83 0.53
CA SER A 609 -19.90 28.26 0.34
C SER A 609 -19.08 28.76 -0.86
N ALA A 610 -17.82 28.31 -0.97
CA ALA A 610 -16.94 28.59 -2.09
C ALA A 610 -17.54 28.07 -3.41
N PHE A 611 -18.05 26.85 -3.42
CA PHE A 611 -18.75 26.26 -4.56
C PHE A 611 -19.96 27.10 -4.99
N VAL A 612 -20.87 27.43 -4.06
CA VAL A 612 -22.07 28.25 -4.32
C VAL A 612 -21.68 29.62 -4.86
N LYS A 613 -20.62 30.25 -4.34
CA LYS A 613 -20.07 31.52 -4.81
C LYS A 613 -19.56 31.42 -6.25
N VAL A 614 -18.81 30.37 -6.59
CA VAL A 614 -18.30 30.12 -7.95
C VAL A 614 -19.45 29.89 -8.93
N GLN A 615 -20.41 29.03 -8.60
CA GLN A 615 -21.54 28.72 -9.48
C GLN A 615 -22.46 29.92 -9.68
N ARG A 616 -22.70 30.73 -8.64
CA ARG A 616 -23.44 32.00 -8.76
C ARG A 616 -22.76 32.97 -9.72
N ARG A 617 -21.43 33.11 -9.64
CA ARG A 617 -20.65 33.96 -10.56
C ARG A 617 -20.75 33.46 -12.00
N LYS A 618 -20.63 32.15 -12.23
CA LYS A 618 -20.79 31.52 -13.55
C LYS A 618 -22.19 31.75 -14.12
N ALA A 619 -23.25 31.57 -13.32
CA ALA A 619 -24.62 31.82 -13.75
C ALA A 619 -24.89 33.30 -14.10
N ALA A 620 -24.32 34.24 -13.34
CA ALA A 620 -24.42 35.67 -13.62
C ALA A 620 -23.68 36.05 -14.92
N ALA A 621 -22.48 35.51 -15.14
CA ALA A 621 -21.73 35.69 -16.37
C ALA A 621 -22.51 35.16 -17.59
N ALA A 622 -23.01 33.93 -17.52
CA ALA A 622 -23.81 33.32 -18.59
C ALA A 622 -25.09 34.14 -18.91
N LYS A 623 -25.75 34.71 -17.89
CA LYS A 623 -26.90 35.60 -18.09
C LYS A 623 -26.51 36.91 -18.77
N ASN A 624 -25.35 37.47 -18.42
CA ASN A 624 -24.83 38.68 -19.06
C ASN A 624 -24.43 38.43 -20.51
N ASP A 625 -23.82 37.28 -20.80
CA ASP A 625 -23.44 36.88 -22.16
C ASP A 625 -24.68 36.63 -23.02
N LYS A 626 -25.71 35.97 -22.48
CA LYS A 626 -27.00 35.81 -23.18
C LYS A 626 -27.68 37.16 -23.44
N ARG A 627 -27.61 38.11 -22.50
CA ARG A 627 -28.13 39.48 -22.70
C ARG A 627 -27.37 40.22 -23.80
N ARG A 628 -26.03 40.08 -23.83
CA ARG A 628 -25.18 40.67 -24.87
C ARG A 628 -25.43 40.05 -26.24
N ALA A 629 -25.56 38.74 -26.33
CA ALA A 629 -25.90 38.03 -27.57
C ALA A 629 -27.27 38.48 -28.11
N ASN A 630 -28.30 38.53 -27.26
CA ASN A 630 -29.63 39.01 -27.64
C ASN A 630 -29.62 40.47 -28.09
N ALA A 631 -28.81 41.34 -27.47
CA ALA A 631 -28.67 42.73 -27.88
C ALA A 631 -27.98 42.86 -29.25
N ALA A 632 -26.99 42.00 -29.55
CA ALA A 632 -26.30 42.01 -30.84
C ALA A 632 -27.21 41.56 -32.00
N THR A 633 -28.10 40.58 -31.78
CA THR A 633 -29.07 40.13 -32.79
C THR A 633 -30.19 41.15 -33.05
N GLN A 634 -30.41 42.09 -32.14
CA GLN A 634 -31.42 43.15 -32.29
C GLN A 634 -30.89 44.42 -32.96
N THR A 635 -29.68 44.39 -33.53
CA THR A 635 -29.16 45.53 -34.31
C THR A 635 -29.96 45.62 -35.64
N PRO A 636 -30.75 46.68 -35.88
CA PRO A 636 -31.56 46.78 -37.09
C PRO A 636 -30.66 46.96 -38.31
N VAL A 637 -30.95 46.20 -39.38
CA VAL A 637 -30.40 46.41 -40.71
C VAL A 637 -30.85 47.78 -41.20
N ALA A 638 -30.03 48.81 -40.95
CA ALA A 638 -30.22 50.12 -41.53
C ALA A 638 -29.82 50.05 -43.01
N GLY A 639 -30.80 50.32 -43.88
CA GLY A 639 -30.64 50.34 -45.33
C GLY A 639 -29.66 51.42 -45.84
N PRO A 640 -29.29 51.35 -47.12
CA PRO A 640 -28.25 52.17 -47.71
C PRO A 640 -28.81 53.56 -48.08
N SER A 641 -28.19 54.65 -47.62
CA SER A 641 -28.33 55.93 -48.33
C SER A 641 -27.26 56.98 -48.00
N THR A 642 -26.60 57.42 -49.07
CA THR A 642 -26.24 58.80 -49.44
C THR A 642 -25.26 59.65 -48.60
N ARG A 643 -24.00 59.61 -49.06
CA ARG A 643 -23.06 60.71 -49.43
C ARG A 643 -23.55 62.18 -49.25
N ALA A 644 -22.78 62.98 -48.49
CA ALA A 644 -22.50 64.43 -48.65
C ALA A 644 -21.50 64.88 -47.54
N THR A 645 -20.23 65.18 -47.81
CA THR A 645 -19.55 66.48 -48.12
C THR A 645 -19.60 67.59 -47.05
N ALA A 646 -18.38 68.06 -46.68
CA ALA A 646 -17.96 69.38 -46.14
C ALA A 646 -18.36 69.72 -44.69
N SER A 647 -17.61 70.45 -43.85
CA SER A 647 -16.26 71.06 -43.86
C SER A 647 -15.98 71.64 -42.45
N ALA A 648 -14.69 71.77 -42.09
CA ALA A 648 -14.07 72.77 -41.17
C ALA A 648 -14.52 72.79 -39.68
N SER A 649 -13.70 73.02 -38.64
CA SER A 649 -12.32 73.52 -38.51
C SER A 649 -11.88 73.48 -37.04
N THR A 650 -10.55 73.42 -36.80
CA THR A 650 -9.76 73.98 -35.66
C THR A 650 -10.00 73.42 -34.24
N SER A 651 -9.02 73.02 -33.40
CA SER A 651 -7.64 73.51 -33.21
C SER A 651 -6.78 72.51 -32.39
N ALA A 652 -5.47 72.48 -32.68
CA ALA A 652 -4.27 72.29 -31.84
C ALA A 652 -4.37 71.51 -30.49
N SER A 653 -3.47 70.59 -30.12
CA SER A 653 -1.99 70.76 -30.07
C SER A 653 -1.26 69.40 -29.91
N THR A 654 -0.19 69.23 -30.71
CA THR A 654 1.16 68.68 -30.43
C THR A 654 1.40 68.02 -29.05
N SER A 655 2.01 66.81 -28.92
CA SER A 655 3.42 66.51 -29.27
C SER A 655 3.79 65.00 -29.27
N THR A 656 4.44 64.54 -30.37
CA THR A 656 5.70 63.75 -30.51
C THR A 656 5.95 62.51 -29.58
N ILE A 657 5.94 61.21 -29.98
CA ILE A 657 6.78 60.35 -30.90
C ILE A 657 8.21 60.05 -30.35
N PRO A 658 8.92 58.86 -30.53
CA PRO A 658 8.57 57.49 -31.04
C PRO A 658 9.23 56.21 -30.37
N SER A 659 8.67 55.03 -30.73
CA SER A 659 9.31 53.73 -31.19
C SER A 659 10.17 52.80 -30.27
N PRO A 660 10.44 51.51 -30.66
CA PRO A 660 9.76 50.60 -31.63
C PRO A 660 9.63 49.09 -31.25
N ALA A 661 8.78 48.37 -32.03
CA ALA A 661 8.85 46.98 -32.55
C ALA A 661 9.02 45.77 -31.58
N THR A 662 8.39 44.59 -31.72
CA THR A 662 8.20 43.68 -32.89
C THR A 662 7.22 42.52 -32.50
N PRO A 663 6.80 41.58 -33.41
CA PRO A 663 5.50 40.87 -33.42
C PRO A 663 5.54 39.40 -32.89
N PRO A 664 4.41 38.65 -32.89
CA PRO A 664 4.08 37.73 -34.01
C PRO A 664 2.56 37.67 -34.37
N ALA A 665 2.15 37.51 -35.64
CA ALA A 665 1.88 36.24 -36.35
C ALA A 665 1.10 35.23 -35.47
N GLY A 666 -0.10 34.74 -35.80
CA GLY A 666 -0.76 34.52 -37.07
C GLY A 666 -1.21 33.05 -37.10
N SER A 667 -2.51 32.77 -37.11
CA SER A 667 -3.09 31.64 -37.86
C SER A 667 -4.60 31.52 -37.63
N THR A 668 -5.27 31.59 -38.77
CA THR A 668 -6.64 31.24 -39.10
C THR A 668 -6.90 29.76 -38.92
N SER A 669 -8.05 29.38 -38.35
CA SER A 669 -8.80 28.23 -38.87
C SER A 669 -10.28 28.41 -38.63
N THR A 670 -11.01 28.23 -39.72
CA THR A 670 -12.44 28.47 -39.92
C THR A 670 -13.17 27.16 -39.68
N GLY A 671 -14.07 27.11 -38.70
CA GLY A 671 -14.89 25.93 -38.41
C GLY A 671 -16.38 26.29 -38.45
N THR A 672 -16.98 26.11 -39.62
CA THR A 672 -18.42 26.28 -39.89
C THR A 672 -19.22 25.19 -39.16
N SER A 673 -20.10 25.58 -38.23
CA SER A 673 -21.04 24.66 -37.57
C SER A 673 -22.47 24.98 -38.00
N MET A 674 -23.08 24.05 -38.73
CA MET A 674 -24.51 24.06 -39.07
C MET A 674 -25.30 23.52 -37.88
N TYR A 675 -26.15 24.36 -37.30
CA TYR A 675 -27.18 23.98 -36.33
C TYR A 675 -28.49 23.69 -37.08
N VAL A 676 -28.99 22.46 -36.95
CA VAL A 676 -30.36 22.08 -37.35
C VAL A 676 -31.22 22.08 -36.08
N ALA A 677 -32.30 22.86 -36.09
CA ALA A 677 -33.29 22.93 -35.03
C ALA A 677 -34.35 21.82 -35.20
N PRO A 678 -34.84 21.19 -34.12
CA PRO A 678 -36.02 20.34 -34.20
C PRO A 678 -37.30 21.15 -33.89
N THR A 679 -38.27 20.97 -34.77
CA THR A 679 -39.63 21.50 -34.73
C THR A 679 -40.50 20.79 -33.69
N VAL A 680 -41.30 21.60 -33.01
CA VAL A 680 -42.40 21.24 -32.11
C VAL A 680 -43.59 20.74 -32.94
N ALA A 681 -44.22 19.64 -32.52
CA ALA A 681 -45.54 19.23 -33.00
C ALA A 681 -46.42 18.83 -31.81
N ASP A 682 -47.52 19.56 -31.65
CA ASP A 682 -48.69 19.24 -30.84
C ASP A 682 -49.50 18.09 -31.47
N ASP A 683 -50.00 17.15 -30.66
CA ASP A 683 -51.42 16.74 -30.66
C ASP A 683 -51.82 15.87 -29.42
N PRO A 684 -53.06 15.95 -28.89
CA PRO A 684 -53.58 15.24 -27.70
C PRO A 684 -54.65 14.17 -28.04
N PRO A 685 -55.50 13.66 -27.11
CA PRO A 685 -55.28 13.02 -25.80
C PRO A 685 -55.94 11.61 -25.69
N SER A 686 -55.81 10.99 -24.50
CA SER A 686 -56.68 9.97 -23.86
C SER A 686 -56.13 8.54 -23.71
N ARG A 687 -55.91 8.15 -22.44
CA ARG A 687 -56.44 6.92 -21.85
C ARG A 687 -56.31 6.95 -20.33
N SER A 688 -57.42 6.68 -19.67
CA SER A 688 -57.57 6.42 -18.25
C SER A 688 -57.18 4.97 -17.95
N GLU A 689 -56.17 4.75 -17.11
CA GLU A 689 -55.94 3.46 -16.47
C GLU A 689 -55.73 3.61 -14.95
N THR A 690 -56.28 2.62 -14.28
CA THR A 690 -56.63 2.43 -12.87
C THR A 690 -55.48 2.52 -11.86
N PRO A 691 -55.80 2.83 -10.57
CA PRO A 691 -54.80 2.84 -9.50
C PRO A 691 -54.35 1.42 -9.11
N PRO A 692 -53.09 1.22 -8.68
CA PRO A 692 -52.60 -0.05 -8.16
C PRO A 692 -53.16 -0.34 -6.75
N PRO A 693 -53.22 -1.63 -6.33
CA PRO A 693 -53.77 -2.04 -5.04
C PRO A 693 -52.87 -1.61 -3.85
N PRO A 694 -53.41 -1.58 -2.63
CA PRO A 694 -52.66 -1.17 -1.44
C PRO A 694 -51.62 -2.24 -1.07
N LEU A 695 -50.38 -1.81 -0.84
CA LEU A 695 -49.32 -2.66 -0.30
C LEU A 695 -49.57 -2.91 1.20
N GLU A 696 -49.51 -4.18 1.59
CA GLU A 696 -49.54 -4.63 2.99
C GLU A 696 -48.29 -4.14 3.76
N PRO A 697 -48.39 -3.88 5.08
CA PRO A 697 -47.29 -3.39 5.88
C PRO A 697 -46.21 -4.47 6.08
N TYR A 698 -45.04 -4.21 5.50
CA TYR A 698 -43.82 -4.98 5.71
C TYR A 698 -43.28 -4.72 7.14
N MET A 699 -43.28 -5.76 7.98
CA MET A 699 -42.59 -5.70 9.28
C MET A 699 -41.08 -5.86 9.06
N PRO A 700 -40.23 -4.98 9.62
CA PRO A 700 -38.79 -5.13 9.52
C PRO A 700 -38.33 -6.35 10.31
N ALA A 701 -37.55 -7.23 9.67
CA ALA A 701 -36.82 -8.29 10.34
C ALA A 701 -35.83 -7.68 11.36
N PRO A 702 -35.64 -8.30 12.53
CA PRO A 702 -34.71 -7.79 13.54
C PRO A 702 -33.27 -7.78 13.00
N ALA A 703 -32.55 -6.69 13.31
CA ALA A 703 -31.17 -6.48 12.90
C ALA A 703 -30.27 -7.65 13.32
N SER A 704 -29.44 -8.09 12.37
CA SER A 704 -28.35 -9.02 12.58
C SER A 704 -27.30 -8.39 13.51
N LEU A 705 -27.24 -8.85 14.75
CA LEU A 705 -26.16 -8.59 15.70
C LEU A 705 -24.83 -9.12 15.14
N PHE A 706 -24.04 -8.23 14.53
CA PHE A 706 -22.63 -8.49 14.28
C PHE A 706 -21.92 -8.63 15.63
N THR A 707 -21.58 -9.86 15.98
CA THR A 707 -20.79 -10.18 17.16
C THR A 707 -19.32 -10.15 16.74
N PHE A 708 -18.55 -9.18 17.22
CA PHE A 708 -17.09 -9.20 17.09
C PHE A 708 -16.56 -10.41 17.87
N TYR A 709 -15.97 -11.37 17.16
CA TYR A 709 -15.21 -12.47 17.75
C TYR A 709 -13.82 -11.93 18.13
N THR A 710 -13.72 -11.29 19.30
CA THR A 710 -12.41 -11.04 19.92
C THR A 710 -11.96 -12.33 20.60
N GLY A 711 -10.91 -12.95 20.05
CA GLY A 711 -10.26 -14.12 20.63
C GLY A 711 -9.61 -13.78 21.97
N HIS A 712 -10.38 -13.82 23.05
CA HIS A 712 -9.86 -13.75 24.41
C HIS A 712 -9.14 -15.07 24.74
N ILE A 713 -7.81 -15.05 24.72
CA ILE A 713 -6.99 -16.08 25.33
C ILE A 713 -7.18 -15.96 26.85
N ALA A 714 -7.81 -16.96 27.45
CA ALA A 714 -8.00 -17.06 28.89
C ALA A 714 -6.65 -17.36 29.57
N MET A 715 -6.09 -16.35 30.24
CA MET A 715 -5.05 -16.53 31.25
C MET A 715 -5.69 -17.12 32.53
N PRO A 716 -5.15 -18.20 33.12
CA PRO A 716 -5.68 -18.73 34.37
C PRO A 716 -5.31 -17.82 35.53
N GLN A 717 -6.32 -17.22 36.17
CA GLN A 717 -6.18 -16.50 37.43
C GLN A 717 -6.01 -17.48 38.60
N GLY A 718 -4.88 -17.34 39.30
CA GLY A 718 -4.83 -17.17 40.75
C GLY A 718 -5.38 -18.30 41.65
N ALA A 719 -4.51 -19.23 42.02
CA ALA A 719 -4.64 -19.94 43.29
C ALA A 719 -4.05 -19.07 44.41
N ALA A 720 -4.85 -18.84 45.44
CA ALA A 720 -4.52 -18.13 46.65
C ALA A 720 -3.33 -18.77 47.41
N GLY A 721 -2.41 -17.93 47.89
CA GLY A 721 -1.37 -18.30 48.84
C GLY A 721 -1.28 -17.26 49.96
N PRO A 722 -1.31 -17.66 51.24
CA PRO A 722 -1.42 -16.73 52.36
C PRO A 722 -0.06 -16.19 52.82
N ALA A 723 -0.12 -15.05 53.49
CA ALA A 723 0.95 -14.48 54.29
C ALA A 723 1.40 -15.41 55.43
N GLY A 724 2.71 -15.43 55.70
CA GLY A 724 3.30 -16.07 56.87
C GLY A 724 4.82 -16.17 56.75
N GLY A 725 5.53 -15.45 57.63
CA GLY A 725 6.98 -15.26 57.55
C GLY A 725 7.83 -16.35 58.22
N GLY A 726 9.12 -16.05 58.32
CA GLY A 726 10.04 -16.69 59.28
C GLY A 726 11.14 -17.56 58.66
N GLY A 727 12.34 -16.99 58.57
CA GLY A 727 13.59 -17.47 59.18
C GLY A 727 14.04 -18.95 59.12
N PHE A 728 15.36 -19.06 58.90
CA PHE A 728 16.30 -20.16 59.23
C PHE A 728 16.49 -21.31 58.21
N GLY A 729 17.66 -21.29 57.55
CA GLY A 729 18.78 -22.18 57.86
C GLY A 729 18.75 -23.63 57.34
N GLY A 730 19.86 -24.02 56.69
CA GLY A 730 20.47 -25.35 56.89
C GLY A 730 20.38 -26.36 55.75
N ASP A 731 21.56 -26.64 55.17
CA ASP A 731 22.13 -27.94 54.77
C ASP A 731 21.24 -29.15 54.44
N GLY A 732 21.71 -29.91 53.44
CA GLY A 732 21.62 -31.37 53.45
C GLY A 732 21.24 -31.99 52.11
N GLY A 733 22.15 -32.78 51.54
CA GLY A 733 21.96 -33.47 50.28
C GLY A 733 21.25 -34.82 50.41
N GLY A 734 21.32 -35.61 49.35
CA GLY A 734 20.94 -37.02 49.34
C GLY A 734 19.90 -37.35 48.28
N GLY A 735 20.36 -37.95 47.18
CA GLY A 735 19.47 -38.49 46.15
C GLY A 735 18.75 -39.76 46.60
N LEU A 736 17.91 -40.29 45.73
CA LEU A 736 17.72 -41.73 45.50
C LEU A 736 16.84 -41.95 44.27
N ALA A 737 17.23 -42.96 43.50
CA ALA A 737 16.53 -43.51 42.36
C ALA A 737 15.33 -44.38 42.78
N GLY A 738 14.39 -44.59 41.86
CA GLY A 738 13.32 -45.60 42.01
C GLY A 738 12.25 -45.51 40.92
N PRO A 739 12.03 -46.58 40.11
CA PRO A 739 11.22 -46.54 38.88
C PRO A 739 9.81 -47.15 39.04
N ASP A 740 9.13 -47.27 37.90
CA ASP A 740 7.93 -48.06 37.56
C ASP A 740 6.57 -47.33 37.52
N GLY A 741 5.91 -47.48 36.37
CA GLY A 741 4.57 -46.98 36.11
C GLY A 741 4.11 -47.24 34.68
N ALA A 742 3.93 -48.52 34.34
CA ALA A 742 3.28 -48.97 33.11
C ALA A 742 1.74 -48.90 33.21
N GLY A 743 1.08 -48.67 32.07
CA GLY A 743 -0.38 -48.82 31.88
C GLY A 743 -1.06 -47.48 31.52
N GLY A 744 -1.90 -47.35 30.50
CA GLY A 744 -2.49 -48.35 29.63
C GLY A 744 -3.28 -47.68 28.49
N THR A 745 -3.71 -48.55 27.60
CA THR A 745 -4.46 -48.42 26.36
C THR A 745 -5.78 -47.63 26.41
N GLY A 746 -6.10 -46.92 25.31
CA GLY A 746 -7.46 -46.50 24.97
C GLY A 746 -7.52 -45.82 23.58
N PRO A 747 -8.26 -46.37 22.59
CA PRO A 747 -8.27 -45.88 21.20
C PRO A 747 -9.41 -44.88 20.93
N GLY A 748 -9.15 -43.88 20.08
CA GLY A 748 -10.16 -42.93 19.58
C GLY A 748 -10.05 -42.76 18.06
N PRO A 749 -11.17 -42.62 17.34
CA PRO A 749 -11.29 -43.01 15.93
C PRO A 749 -10.82 -41.92 14.96
N GLY A 750 -10.02 -42.34 13.97
CA GLY A 750 -9.67 -41.52 12.82
C GLY A 750 -10.78 -41.50 11.77
N PHE A 751 -11.28 -40.32 11.47
CA PHE A 751 -12.09 -40.03 10.29
C PHE A 751 -11.24 -40.19 9.03
N GLY A 752 -11.58 -41.17 8.19
CA GLY A 752 -11.04 -41.33 6.85
C GLY A 752 -11.80 -40.44 5.86
N GLY A 753 -11.10 -39.49 5.26
CA GLY A 753 -11.55 -38.73 4.09
C GLY A 753 -10.76 -39.16 2.86
N ALA A 754 -11.42 -39.89 1.97
CA ALA A 754 -10.91 -40.28 0.67
C ALA A 754 -11.11 -39.15 -0.35
N PHE A 755 -10.04 -38.76 -1.04
CA PHE A 755 -10.06 -38.20 -2.40
C PHE A 755 -8.85 -38.85 -3.09
N GLY A 756 -8.99 -39.67 -4.13
CA GLY A 756 -9.86 -39.52 -5.27
C GLY A 756 -8.98 -39.08 -6.43
N GLY A 757 -8.29 -40.04 -7.06
CA GLY A 757 -7.37 -39.80 -8.16
C GLY A 757 -8.09 -39.37 -9.44
N PHE A 758 -7.46 -38.43 -10.13
CA PHE A 758 -7.60 -38.12 -11.56
C PHE A 758 -6.20 -37.58 -11.94
N GLY A 759 -5.51 -38.01 -12.98
CA GLY A 759 -5.92 -38.68 -14.21
C GLY A 759 -5.02 -38.06 -15.28
N ASP A 760 -4.08 -38.84 -15.79
CA ASP A 760 -3.21 -38.46 -16.91
C ASP A 760 -4.06 -37.93 -18.08
N TYR A 761 -3.75 -36.74 -18.57
CA TYR A 761 -4.20 -36.30 -19.90
C TYR A 761 -2.98 -35.93 -20.75
N VAL A 762 -2.59 -36.91 -21.56
CA VAL A 762 -1.84 -36.73 -22.79
C VAL A 762 -2.84 -36.24 -23.85
N GLY A 763 -2.63 -35.04 -24.38
CA GLY A 763 -3.41 -34.49 -25.48
C GLY A 763 -2.48 -33.79 -26.47
N GLY A 764 -2.11 -34.50 -27.54
CA GLY A 764 -1.62 -33.91 -28.78
C GLY A 764 -2.77 -33.63 -29.76
N PHE A 765 -2.41 -33.05 -30.92
CA PHE A 765 -3.22 -32.38 -31.97
C PHE A 765 -3.45 -30.88 -31.71
N GLY A 766 -3.24 -29.95 -32.64
CA GLY A 766 -2.98 -30.01 -34.08
C GLY A 766 -3.91 -29.02 -34.81
N GLY A 767 -3.36 -28.16 -35.68
CA GLY A 767 -4.06 -27.14 -36.51
C GLY A 767 -3.76 -25.73 -35.99
N MET A 768 -3.06 -24.81 -36.66
CA MET A 768 -2.90 -24.48 -38.08
C MET A 768 -4.24 -24.16 -38.77
N GLU A 769 -4.71 -22.93 -38.55
CA GLU A 769 -5.56 -22.21 -39.49
C GLU A 769 -4.99 -20.80 -39.70
N ASP A 770 -4.69 -20.54 -40.96
CA ASP A 770 -4.47 -19.24 -41.56
C ASP A 770 -5.79 -18.43 -41.62
N VAL A 771 -5.60 -17.13 -41.89
CA VAL A 771 -6.43 -16.22 -42.72
C VAL A 771 -7.15 -15.09 -41.99
N ASP A 772 -6.87 -13.88 -42.51
CA ASP A 772 -7.65 -12.63 -42.64
C ASP A 772 -8.87 -12.36 -41.75
#